data_AF-A0A7Y9BQ98-F1
#
_entry.id   AF-A0A7Y9BQ98-F1
#
_cell.length_a   1.000
_cell.length_b   1.000
_cell.length_c   1.000
_cell.angle_alpha   90.00
_cell.angle_beta   90.00
_cell.angle_gamma   90.00
#
_symmetry.space_group_name_H-M   'P 1'
#
loop_
_entity.id
_entity.type
_entity.pdbx_description
1 polymer ?
#
loop_
_entity_poly.entity_id
_entity_poly.type
_entity_poly.pdbx_seq_one_letter_code
_entity_poly.pdbx_strand_id
1 'polypeptide(L)'
;FGAWARRWMRGGEEPADSAPAPAAAAAVPDADDPAALLLAALAPTPRLWSRPRGRLDVGLGAGSRIALQDVGALGIAGPRARLSGVARSVVAQLAALHAPAQLEIVLISSDRARPVAQRREEWGWLGWLPHVRPAHGQDCRLLLAYDRDQAAARTAELTRRLDEGPLGVNWATAAPRAVREAAAAYAGPYTLLVVDGDPGTSAVRDLTGRLASHGAAAGIHVLVLAEAPAATPASPLADTYEAACEAVTAFRDCGAAAVLSGDVATTVRTFAVAGGTPCPPGTTATADAVSAAWAERFARALAPLRSGTAGAAPQQSAAAALPTTARLLDELGLARATPASLMARWAEATEQGQGVGGLVAFVLGGGRGGPVGAELVQDGPHLLVEGPAGSGRTELLRSVAASLAAGARPDRLALVLLDGAGGERGDGLLPAADLPHVSAHLVAADPVRMREFAQALGAELKRRAELLDGLPFAQWHARRELADRMVSPRRPSAAEQVAAEQGGGDGDPPRTGTLRLRAAAVRTDPAAGPSPLPRLVVLVDDLDALVAPGLGSAGRPAAGSVVRVLEAVARDGERLGVHLVAATARPDRTADTELVRSCALRVELDAPDRPGPGRGLLRFADGRTVPFQGGRVTGRIPRTATQRPTVVPVEWERMGDPPARRPVRELGNGPTDLALLASALDRASHLVSAVPVLFPAAP
;
A
#
# COMPACT_ATOMS: atom_id res chain seq x y z
N PHE A 1 26.51 70.50 35.94
CA PHE A 1 27.77 70.91 36.58
C PHE A 1 28.02 70.04 37.81
N GLY A 2 29.16 69.34 37.85
CA GLY A 2 29.85 69.00 39.11
C GLY A 2 29.49 67.71 39.84
N ALA A 3 29.97 66.55 39.36
CA ALA A 3 30.36 65.43 40.23
C ALA A 3 31.47 64.54 39.61
N TRP A 4 32.27 65.09 38.68
CA TRP A 4 33.43 64.41 38.06
C TRP A 4 34.76 64.85 38.70
N ALA A 5 34.74 65.16 40.00
CA ALA A 5 35.92 65.62 40.73
C ALA A 5 35.84 65.17 42.19
N ARG A 6 36.26 63.93 42.47
CA ARG A 6 36.85 63.46 43.74
C ARG A 6 37.19 61.97 43.63
N ARG A 7 38.23 61.64 42.85
CA ARG A 7 38.93 60.35 42.97
C ARG A 7 40.39 60.46 42.54
N TRP A 8 41.09 61.48 43.04
CA TRP A 8 42.53 61.68 42.90
C TRP A 8 43.11 62.02 44.27
N MET A 9 43.13 61.06 45.19
CA MET A 9 44.03 61.02 46.36
C MET A 9 43.95 59.64 47.02
N ARG A 10 44.72 58.71 46.45
CA ARG A 10 45.46 57.65 47.14
C ARG A 10 46.34 57.00 46.08
N GLY A 11 47.59 57.44 46.05
CA GLY A 11 48.61 56.82 45.21
C GLY A 11 49.04 55.47 45.76
N GLY A 12 49.52 54.63 44.86
CA GLY A 12 50.52 53.60 45.13
C GLY A 12 49.98 52.22 45.47
N GLU A 13 49.63 51.45 44.45
CA GLU A 13 50.12 50.09 44.24
C GLU A 13 49.75 49.66 42.80
N GLU A 14 50.77 49.42 41.97
CA GLU A 14 50.61 48.91 40.61
C GLU A 14 50.07 47.47 40.64
N PRO A 15 48.93 47.16 39.99
CA PRO A 15 48.66 45.79 39.61
C PRO A 15 49.44 45.51 38.32
N ALA A 16 50.26 44.46 38.38
CA ALA A 16 51.03 43.92 37.27
C ALA A 16 50.24 43.89 35.96
N ASP A 17 50.94 44.25 34.90
CA ASP A 17 50.56 44.23 33.49
C ASP A 17 49.91 42.87 33.13
N SER A 18 48.59 42.78 33.27
CA SER A 18 47.83 41.63 32.77
C SER A 18 47.51 41.92 31.31
N ALA A 19 48.30 41.32 30.43
CA ALA A 19 48.07 41.33 29.00
C ALA A 19 46.58 41.05 28.72
N PRO A 20 45.91 41.84 27.86
CA PRO A 20 44.52 41.58 27.51
C PRO A 20 44.43 40.15 26.97
N ALA A 21 43.57 39.34 27.60
CA ALA A 21 43.28 38.00 27.13
C ALA A 21 42.97 38.07 25.62
N PRO A 22 43.56 37.19 24.79
CA PRO A 22 43.38 37.28 23.35
C PRO A 22 41.88 37.23 23.06
N ALA A 23 41.39 38.25 22.36
CA ALA A 23 40.01 38.28 21.87
C ALA A 23 39.76 36.95 21.15
N ALA A 24 38.79 36.17 21.65
CA ALA A 24 38.45 34.88 21.08
C ALA A 24 38.22 35.06 19.58
N ALA A 25 39.07 34.45 18.76
CA ALA A 25 38.95 34.50 17.32
C ALA A 25 37.51 34.10 16.96
N ALA A 26 36.83 34.92 16.15
CA ALA A 26 35.46 34.66 15.73
C ALA A 26 35.41 33.26 15.09
N ALA A 27 34.78 32.31 15.77
CA ALA A 27 34.66 30.95 15.27
C ALA A 27 33.91 31.02 13.92
N VAL A 28 34.46 30.35 12.90
CA VAL A 28 33.77 30.18 11.61
C VAL A 28 32.42 29.51 11.91
N PRO A 29 31.29 30.05 11.40
CA PRO A 29 29.97 29.44 11.62
C PRO A 29 30.02 27.96 11.24
N ASP A 30 29.44 27.09 12.07
CA ASP A 30 29.31 25.68 11.69
C ASP A 30 28.55 25.64 10.37
N ALA A 31 28.96 24.76 9.46
CA ALA A 31 28.22 24.58 8.23
C ALA A 31 26.75 24.36 8.55
N ASP A 32 26.44 23.57 9.58
CA ASP A 32 25.07 23.18 9.95
C ASP A 32 24.40 24.17 10.95
N ASP A 33 24.78 25.46 10.89
CA ASP A 33 24.14 26.50 11.70
C ASP A 33 22.63 26.68 11.39
N PRO A 34 21.84 27.20 12.35
CA PRO A 34 20.40 27.37 12.14
C PRO A 34 20.00 28.26 10.96
N ALA A 35 20.76 29.29 10.64
CA ALA A 35 20.41 30.17 9.52
C ALA A 35 20.54 29.44 8.18
N ALA A 36 21.63 28.69 8.00
CA ALA A 36 21.88 27.88 6.82
C ALA A 36 20.82 26.79 6.63
N LEU A 37 20.39 26.14 7.72
CA LEU A 37 19.35 25.12 7.69
C LEU A 37 17.97 25.69 7.34
N LEU A 38 17.61 26.86 7.85
CA LEU A 38 16.35 27.51 7.50
C LEU A 38 16.33 27.88 6.01
N LEU A 39 17.42 28.43 5.48
CA LEU A 39 17.52 28.78 4.07
C LEU A 39 17.39 27.53 3.18
N ALA A 40 18.04 26.43 3.57
CA ALA A 40 17.92 25.16 2.87
C ALA A 40 16.48 24.61 2.89
N ALA A 41 15.74 24.79 3.99
CA ALA A 41 14.34 24.39 4.10
C ALA A 41 13.38 25.27 3.26
N LEU A 42 13.62 26.59 3.22
CA LEU A 42 12.76 27.54 2.50
C LEU A 42 12.92 27.46 0.97
N ALA A 43 14.11 27.10 0.50
CA ALA A 43 14.39 26.83 -0.91
C ALA A 43 15.09 25.46 -0.97
N PRO A 44 14.36 24.36 -1.22
CA PRO A 44 14.91 23.00 -1.15
C PRO A 44 16.18 22.86 -2.00
N THR A 45 17.32 22.90 -1.33
CA THR A 45 18.65 22.76 -1.93
C THR A 45 19.10 21.30 -1.78
N PRO A 46 20.11 20.85 -2.56
CA PRO A 46 20.74 19.52 -2.37
C PRO A 46 21.35 19.32 -0.98
N ARG A 47 21.36 20.36 -0.13
CA ARG A 47 21.77 20.30 1.27
C ARG A 47 20.76 19.62 2.17
N LEU A 48 19.45 19.74 1.88
CA LEU A 48 18.43 19.02 2.62
C LEU A 48 18.62 17.52 2.41
N TRP A 49 18.55 16.76 3.50
CA TRP A 49 18.66 15.31 3.50
C TRP A 49 19.95 14.79 2.83
N SER A 50 21.00 15.61 2.88
CA SER A 50 22.28 15.34 2.23
C SER A 50 23.14 14.31 2.98
N ARG A 51 22.87 14.04 4.26
CA ARG A 51 23.69 13.12 5.05
C ARG A 51 23.36 11.67 4.68
N PRO A 52 24.38 10.84 4.39
CA PRO A 52 24.17 9.41 4.16
C PRO A 52 23.67 8.72 5.44
N ARG A 53 23.11 7.52 5.27
CA ARG A 53 22.74 6.67 6.41
C ARG A 53 23.98 6.42 7.28
N GLY A 54 23.82 6.52 8.60
CA GLY A 54 24.82 6.05 9.57
C GLY A 54 25.54 7.11 10.41
N ARG A 55 25.26 8.41 10.23
CA ARG A 55 25.93 9.47 11.03
C ARG A 55 24.94 10.53 11.49
N LEU A 56 24.57 10.49 12.76
CA LEU A 56 23.61 11.38 13.43
C LEU A 56 24.41 12.34 14.32
N ASP A 57 25.18 13.20 13.66
CA ASP A 57 25.96 14.23 14.33
C ASP A 57 25.06 15.43 14.63
N VAL A 58 25.17 15.94 15.86
CA VAL A 58 24.47 17.15 16.28
C VAL A 58 25.46 18.18 16.82
N GLY A 59 25.33 19.42 16.35
CA GLY A 59 26.04 20.58 16.89
C GLY A 59 25.24 21.20 18.02
N LEU A 60 25.89 21.45 19.16
CA LEU A 60 25.31 22.22 20.26
C LEU A 60 25.85 23.66 20.29
N GLY A 61 26.76 23.99 19.39
CA GLY A 61 27.53 25.22 19.36
C GLY A 61 28.80 25.06 18.54
N ALA A 62 29.40 26.17 18.10
CA ALA A 62 30.67 26.14 17.36
C ALA A 62 31.74 25.34 18.13
N GLY A 63 32.23 24.25 17.52
CA GLY A 63 33.24 23.37 18.12
C GLY A 63 32.70 22.29 19.08
N SER A 64 31.39 22.22 19.33
CA SER A 64 30.75 21.20 20.17
C SER A 64 29.83 20.30 19.35
N ARG A 65 30.39 19.22 18.78
CA ARG A 65 29.64 18.19 18.04
C ARG A 65 29.61 16.87 18.80
N ILE A 66 28.45 16.21 18.76
CA ILE A 66 28.23 14.90 19.38
C ILE A 66 27.64 13.98 18.32
N ALA A 67 28.23 12.79 18.15
CA ALA A 67 27.66 11.72 17.34
C ALA A 67 26.74 10.88 18.23
N LEU A 68 25.43 10.84 17.94
CA LEU A 68 24.47 10.08 18.74
C LEU A 68 24.74 8.57 18.70
N GLN A 69 25.42 8.07 17.66
CA GLN A 69 25.89 6.69 17.59
C GLN A 69 26.89 6.34 18.69
N ASP A 70 27.79 7.27 19.00
CA ASP A 70 28.89 7.02 19.93
C ASP A 70 28.42 7.07 21.38
N VAL A 71 27.47 7.97 21.66
CA VAL A 71 26.98 8.22 23.02
C VAL A 71 25.67 7.49 23.34
N GLY A 72 24.97 6.98 22.32
CA GLY A 72 23.65 6.36 22.43
C GLY A 72 22.53 7.36 22.74
N ALA A 73 22.63 8.01 23.90
CA ALA A 73 21.71 9.02 24.40
C ALA A 73 22.43 10.28 24.87
N LEU A 74 21.81 11.44 24.59
CA LEU A 74 22.30 12.77 24.94
C LEU A 74 21.32 13.43 25.94
N GLY A 75 21.83 13.77 27.12
CA GLY A 75 21.11 14.62 28.08
C GLY A 75 21.42 16.09 27.87
N ILE A 76 20.42 16.98 27.86
CA ILE A 76 20.62 18.44 27.91
C ILE A 76 19.93 19.00 29.15
N ALA A 77 20.67 19.73 29.97
CA ALA A 77 20.18 20.33 31.20
C ALA A 77 20.39 21.83 31.27
N GLY A 78 19.43 22.55 31.83
CA GLY A 78 19.55 23.97 32.12
C GLY A 78 18.20 24.68 32.21
N PRO A 79 18.20 26.02 32.33
CA PRO A 79 16.98 26.80 32.50
C PRO A 79 16.03 26.64 31.31
N ARG A 80 14.74 26.45 31.58
CA ARG A 80 13.72 26.10 30.57
C ARG A 80 13.78 26.95 29.30
N ALA A 81 13.79 28.27 29.45
CA ALA A 81 13.75 29.21 28.33
C ALA A 81 14.92 29.01 27.34
N ARG A 82 16.10 28.61 27.83
CA ARG A 82 17.28 28.32 26.99
C ARG A 82 17.30 26.88 26.53
N LEU A 83 16.96 25.94 27.42
CA LEU A 83 16.87 24.50 27.13
C LEU A 83 15.99 24.21 25.91
N SER A 84 14.78 24.77 25.86
CA SER A 84 13.86 24.55 24.73
C SER A 84 14.41 25.11 23.41
N GLY A 85 15.20 26.18 23.45
CA GLY A 85 15.83 26.77 22.26
C GLY A 85 16.91 25.87 21.68
N VAL A 86 17.76 25.29 22.54
CA VAL A 86 18.81 24.35 22.15
C VAL A 86 18.21 23.04 21.66
N ALA A 87 17.21 22.49 22.36
CA ALA A 87 16.52 21.27 21.95
C ALA A 87 15.88 21.40 20.56
N ARG A 88 15.23 22.54 20.28
CA ARG A 88 14.66 22.82 18.94
C ARG A 88 15.75 22.93 17.86
N SER A 89 16.93 23.47 18.19
CA SER A 89 18.07 23.51 17.27
C SER A 89 18.54 22.10 16.92
N VAL A 90 18.75 21.23 17.93
CA VAL A 90 19.18 19.84 17.74
C VAL A 90 18.19 19.06 16.87
N VAL A 91 16.90 19.13 17.18
CA VAL A 91 15.86 18.41 16.41
C VAL A 91 15.76 18.95 14.98
N ALA A 92 15.88 20.26 14.78
CA ALA A 92 15.86 20.86 13.45
C ALA A 92 17.08 20.47 12.60
N GLN A 93 18.28 20.41 13.19
CA GLN A 93 19.48 19.90 12.51
C GLN A 93 19.26 18.48 11.99
N LEU A 94 18.78 17.58 12.85
CA LEU A 94 18.53 16.19 12.46
C LEU A 94 17.44 16.08 11.39
N ALA A 95 16.35 16.84 11.50
CA ALA A 95 15.26 16.84 10.52
C ALA A 95 15.67 17.43 9.16
N ALA A 96 16.57 18.43 9.15
CA ALA A 96 17.08 19.03 7.92
C ALA A 96 18.05 18.10 7.18
N LEU A 97 18.88 17.38 7.92
CA LEU A 97 20.02 16.63 7.36
C LEU A 97 19.69 15.16 7.04
N HIS A 98 18.61 14.61 7.60
CA HIS A 98 18.20 13.22 7.38
C HIS A 98 16.79 13.11 6.82
N ALA A 99 16.60 12.25 5.82
CA ALA A 99 15.29 12.03 5.22
C ALA A 99 14.33 11.32 6.19
N PRO A 100 13.00 11.55 6.11
CA PRO A 100 12.01 10.85 6.94
C PRO A 100 12.01 9.32 6.80
N ALA A 101 12.51 8.81 5.66
CA ALA A 101 12.70 7.37 5.43
C ALA A 101 13.95 6.80 6.13
N GLN A 102 14.81 7.65 6.68
CA GLN A 102 16.05 7.29 7.38
C GLN A 102 15.99 7.63 8.87
N LEU A 103 15.21 8.64 9.25
CA LEU A 103 15.06 9.11 10.61
C LEU A 103 13.58 9.35 10.92
N GLU A 104 13.06 8.66 11.93
CA GLU A 104 11.80 9.01 12.59
C GLU A 104 12.05 9.78 13.89
N ILE A 105 11.13 10.65 14.27
CA ILE A 105 11.20 11.44 15.50
C ILE A 105 9.99 11.11 16.35
N VAL A 106 10.23 10.71 17.60
CA VAL A 106 9.20 10.38 18.60
C VAL A 106 9.33 11.37 19.75
N LEU A 107 8.23 12.02 20.15
CA LEU A 107 8.21 12.92 21.31
C LEU A 107 7.47 12.28 22.49
N ILE A 108 8.04 12.38 23.69
CA ILE A 108 7.37 12.20 24.98
C ILE A 108 7.50 13.51 25.77
N SER A 109 6.39 14.23 25.92
CA SER A 109 6.26 15.46 26.70
C SER A 109 4.96 15.38 27.52
N SER A 110 4.94 14.46 28.48
CA SER A 110 3.79 14.11 29.34
C SER A 110 3.92 14.64 30.79
N ASP A 111 4.95 15.44 31.06
CA ASP A 111 5.31 16.00 32.36
C ASP A 111 4.20 16.89 32.94
N ARG A 112 3.49 16.36 33.94
CA ARG A 112 2.32 16.99 34.55
C ARG A 112 2.63 18.25 35.36
N ALA A 113 3.91 18.52 35.69
CA ALA A 113 4.28 19.77 36.32
C ALA A 113 4.03 20.97 35.38
N ARG A 114 4.03 20.73 34.07
CA ARG A 114 3.75 21.74 33.04
C ARG A 114 2.35 21.57 32.44
N PRO A 115 1.58 22.65 32.24
CA PRO A 115 0.30 22.58 31.52
C PRO A 115 0.48 22.11 30.08
N VAL A 116 -0.51 21.39 29.54
CA VAL A 116 -0.47 20.89 28.15
C VAL A 116 -0.33 22.03 27.13
N ALA A 117 -0.92 23.20 27.39
CA ALA A 117 -0.80 24.38 26.54
C ALA A 117 0.67 24.82 26.36
N GLN A 118 1.43 24.87 27.46
CA GLN A 118 2.86 25.21 27.42
C GLN A 118 3.66 24.17 26.65
N ARG A 119 3.43 22.87 26.91
CA ARG A 119 4.11 21.79 26.18
C ARG A 119 3.80 21.83 24.68
N ARG A 120 2.56 22.20 24.32
CA ARG A 120 2.13 22.38 22.92
C ARG A 120 2.78 23.61 22.28
N GLU A 121 2.93 24.72 23.00
CA GLU A 121 3.66 25.89 22.48
C GLU A 121 5.13 25.56 22.19
N GLU A 122 5.75 24.70 23.01
CA GLU A 122 7.14 24.30 22.87
C GLU A 122 7.36 23.29 21.72
N TRP A 123 6.44 22.34 21.54
CA TRP A 123 6.62 21.19 20.63
C TRP A 123 5.62 21.07 19.48
N GLY A 124 4.59 21.91 19.43
CA GLY A 124 3.53 21.82 18.40
C GLY A 124 4.05 21.95 16.97
N TRP A 125 5.20 22.61 16.79
CA TRP A 125 5.89 22.71 15.51
C TRP A 125 6.31 21.35 14.93
N LEU A 126 6.61 20.35 15.77
CA LEU A 126 6.95 18.98 15.32
C LEU A 126 5.82 18.35 14.52
N GLY A 127 4.58 18.73 14.80
CA GLY A 127 3.41 18.21 14.11
C GLY A 127 3.38 18.49 12.60
N TRP A 128 4.19 19.43 12.13
CA TRP A 128 4.39 19.73 10.71
C TRP A 128 5.50 18.90 10.06
N LEU A 129 6.41 18.32 10.84
CA LEU A 129 7.52 17.55 10.29
C LEU A 129 7.03 16.25 9.66
N PRO A 130 7.58 15.85 8.50
CA PRO A 130 7.31 14.54 7.94
C PRO A 130 7.88 13.39 8.79
N HIS A 131 8.90 13.66 9.62
CA HIS A 131 9.59 12.68 10.47
C HIS A 131 8.75 12.13 11.63
N VAL A 132 7.67 12.79 12.02
CA VAL A 132 6.76 12.31 13.09
C VAL A 132 5.60 11.47 12.52
N ARG A 133 5.61 11.15 11.23
CA ARG A 133 4.59 10.32 10.59
C ARG A 133 4.85 8.85 10.88
N PRO A 134 3.84 8.06 11.27
CA PRO A 134 4.04 6.65 11.54
C PRO A 134 4.35 5.86 10.25
N ALA A 135 5.40 5.04 10.28
CA ALA A 135 5.88 4.20 9.18
C ALA A 135 5.85 2.68 9.49
N HIS A 136 5.74 2.29 10.77
CA HIS A 136 5.96 0.90 11.23
C HIS A 136 4.71 0.22 11.82
N GLY A 137 3.53 0.45 11.23
CA GLY A 137 2.26 -0.14 11.72
C GLY A 137 1.78 0.41 13.07
N GLN A 138 2.16 1.66 13.35
CA GLN A 138 2.05 2.32 14.66
C GLN A 138 0.64 2.89 14.80
N ASP A 139 -0.08 2.52 15.86
CA ASP A 139 -1.49 2.92 16.03
C ASP A 139 -1.62 4.32 16.65
N CYS A 140 -1.26 5.34 15.86
CA CYS A 140 -1.33 6.77 16.21
C CYS A 140 -1.48 7.60 14.92
N ARG A 141 -1.82 8.90 15.03
CA ARG A 141 -1.81 9.81 13.87
C ARG A 141 -0.43 10.41 13.64
N LEU A 142 0.27 10.78 14.72
CA LEU A 142 1.63 11.29 14.77
C LEU A 142 2.37 10.66 15.95
N LEU A 143 3.69 10.58 15.87
CA LEU A 143 4.59 10.05 16.89
C LEU A 143 4.82 11.05 18.04
N LEU A 144 3.74 11.61 18.58
CA LEU A 144 3.75 12.60 19.65
C LEU A 144 3.03 12.03 20.88
N ALA A 145 3.56 12.27 22.07
CA ALA A 145 2.90 11.94 23.32
C ALA A 145 2.87 13.15 24.26
N TYR A 146 1.67 13.68 24.50
CA TYR A 146 1.41 14.78 25.43
C TYR A 146 0.74 14.33 26.73
N ASP A 147 0.36 13.06 26.83
CA ASP A 147 -0.20 12.41 28.02
C ASP A 147 0.46 11.06 28.31
N ARG A 148 0.12 10.48 29.47
CA ARG A 148 0.72 9.23 29.95
C ARG A 148 0.35 7.99 29.13
N ASP A 149 -0.82 7.98 28.50
CA ASP A 149 -1.33 6.81 27.77
C ASP A 149 -0.65 6.78 26.38
N GLN A 150 -0.52 7.96 25.76
CA GLN A 150 0.31 8.15 24.57
C GLN A 150 1.77 7.81 24.86
N ALA A 151 2.33 8.27 25.99
CA ALA A 151 3.72 7.99 26.37
C ALA A 151 3.96 6.48 26.53
N ALA A 152 3.06 5.78 27.24
CA ALA A 152 3.11 4.32 27.39
C ALA A 152 3.04 3.61 26.04
N ALA A 153 2.16 4.05 25.12
CA ALA A 153 2.06 3.49 23.78
C ALA A 153 3.35 3.69 22.96
N ARG A 154 3.96 4.88 23.00
CA ARG A 154 5.24 5.15 22.31
C ARG A 154 6.37 4.30 22.87
N THR A 155 6.51 4.21 24.20
CA THR A 155 7.56 3.38 24.81
C THR A 155 7.36 1.89 24.55
N ALA A 156 6.12 1.38 24.61
CA ALA A 156 5.84 -0.03 24.34
C ALA A 156 6.21 -0.42 22.90
N GLU A 157 5.98 0.46 21.94
CA GLU A 157 6.35 0.21 20.56
C GLU A 157 7.87 0.18 20.34
N LEU A 158 8.60 1.10 20.97
CA LEU A 158 10.06 1.14 20.90
C LEU A 158 10.70 -0.08 21.59
N THR A 159 10.13 -0.51 22.71
CA THR A 159 10.55 -1.76 23.38
C THR A 159 10.33 -2.99 22.50
N ARG A 160 9.19 -3.08 21.81
CA ARG A 160 8.93 -4.19 20.87
C ARG A 160 9.99 -4.29 19.78
N ARG A 161 10.53 -3.15 19.30
CA ARG A 161 11.61 -3.16 18.31
C ARG A 161 12.94 -3.66 18.89
N LEU A 162 13.19 -3.43 20.18
CA LEU A 162 14.33 -4.03 20.87
C LEU A 162 14.14 -5.54 21.04
N ASP A 163 12.92 -6.00 21.36
CA ASP A 163 12.59 -7.43 21.45
C ASP A 163 12.78 -8.17 20.11
N GLU A 164 12.44 -7.51 18.99
CA GLU A 164 12.64 -8.00 17.62
C GLU A 164 14.08 -7.79 17.10
N GLY A 165 14.91 -7.07 17.85
CA GLY A 165 16.27 -6.69 17.49
C GLY A 165 17.31 -7.79 17.74
N PRO A 166 18.61 -7.49 17.47
CA PRO A 166 19.69 -8.47 17.58
C PRO A 166 19.95 -8.99 19.00
N LEU A 167 19.51 -8.24 20.02
CA LEU A 167 19.62 -8.65 21.43
C LEU A 167 18.43 -9.51 21.90
N GLY A 168 17.35 -9.59 21.11
CA GLY A 168 16.13 -10.33 21.44
C GLY A 168 15.42 -9.82 22.70
N VAL A 169 14.49 -10.61 23.22
CA VAL A 169 13.67 -10.29 24.42
C VAL A 169 14.48 -10.05 25.71
N ASN A 170 15.75 -10.44 25.75
CA ASN A 170 16.64 -10.27 26.90
C ASN A 170 17.52 -9.01 26.77
N TRP A 171 17.21 -8.11 25.84
CA TRP A 171 17.97 -6.86 25.63
C TRP A 171 18.17 -6.05 26.91
N ALA A 172 17.21 -6.10 27.85
CA ALA A 172 17.21 -5.36 29.09
C ALA A 172 18.29 -5.79 30.11
N THR A 173 18.91 -6.96 29.93
CA THR A 173 20.01 -7.48 30.75
C THR A 173 21.32 -7.59 29.98
N ALA A 174 21.35 -7.13 28.73
CA ALA A 174 22.52 -7.22 27.87
C ALA A 174 23.69 -6.40 28.44
N ALA A 175 24.91 -6.93 28.34
CA ALA A 175 26.10 -6.21 28.77
C ALA A 175 26.36 -4.99 27.85
N PRO A 176 26.91 -3.88 28.36
CA PRO A 176 27.19 -2.67 27.56
C PRO A 176 28.06 -2.92 26.31
N ARG A 177 28.90 -3.96 26.32
CA ARG A 177 29.67 -4.37 25.16
C ARG A 177 28.78 -4.93 24.04
N ALA A 178 27.84 -5.80 24.38
CA ALA A 178 26.91 -6.38 23.41
C ALA A 178 25.99 -5.31 22.79
N VAL A 179 25.55 -4.32 23.59
CA VAL A 179 24.79 -3.16 23.10
C VAL A 179 25.60 -2.38 22.07
N ARG A 180 26.87 -2.08 22.34
CA ARG A 180 27.76 -1.36 21.39
C ARG A 180 28.02 -2.14 20.12
N GLU A 181 28.26 -3.46 20.23
CA GLU A 181 28.46 -4.33 19.06
C GLU A 181 27.19 -4.38 18.19
N ALA A 182 26.02 -4.50 18.80
CA ALA A 182 24.73 -4.45 18.10
C ALA A 182 24.46 -3.08 17.46
N ALA A 183 24.75 -1.99 18.17
CA ALA A 183 24.59 -0.62 17.65
C ALA A 183 25.50 -0.35 16.44
N ALA A 184 26.76 -0.79 16.49
CA ALA A 184 27.71 -0.66 15.38
C ALA A 184 27.30 -1.47 14.14
N ALA A 185 26.60 -2.59 14.33
CA ALA A 185 26.09 -3.43 13.25
C ALA A 185 24.72 -2.97 12.69
N TYR A 186 24.07 -1.98 13.31
CA TYR A 186 22.73 -1.55 12.93
C TYR A 186 22.71 -0.79 11.60
N ALA A 187 21.96 -1.31 10.62
CA ALA A 187 21.84 -0.73 9.27
C ALA A 187 20.41 -0.26 8.90
N GLY A 188 19.49 -0.26 9.86
CA GLY A 188 18.08 0.11 9.68
C GLY A 188 17.81 1.63 9.75
N PRO A 189 16.53 2.05 9.71
CA PRO A 189 16.14 3.44 9.95
C PRO A 189 16.31 3.84 11.42
N TYR A 190 16.84 5.02 11.67
CA TYR A 190 17.06 5.51 13.03
C TYR A 190 15.80 6.14 13.63
N THR A 191 15.71 6.10 14.95
CA THR A 191 14.66 6.76 15.73
C THR A 191 15.30 7.74 16.70
N LEU A 192 14.90 9.01 16.66
CA LEU A 192 15.20 9.97 17.72
C LEU A 192 14.01 10.03 18.68
N LEU A 193 14.19 9.53 19.91
CA LEU A 193 13.23 9.68 21.00
C LEU A 193 13.58 10.93 21.82
N VAL A 194 12.72 11.94 21.81
CA VAL A 194 12.84 13.13 22.65
C VAL A 194 12.01 12.94 23.92
N VAL A 195 12.66 12.95 25.08
CA VAL A 195 12.01 12.89 26.40
C VAL A 195 12.16 14.25 27.06
N ASP A 196 11.06 14.99 27.16
CA ASP A 196 11.02 16.34 27.72
C ASP A 196 10.33 16.38 29.08
N GLY A 197 11.12 16.33 30.16
CA GLY A 197 10.64 16.25 31.55
C GLY A 197 10.22 14.83 31.97
N ASP A 198 9.45 14.73 33.06
CA ASP A 198 8.97 13.45 33.60
C ASP A 198 7.98 12.76 32.63
N PRO A 199 8.28 11.54 32.13
CA PRO A 199 7.42 10.85 31.18
C PRO A 199 6.16 10.22 31.82
N GLY A 200 6.02 10.22 33.15
CA GLY A 200 4.75 9.98 33.82
C GLY A 200 4.73 8.83 34.82
N THR A 201 4.43 7.60 34.39
CA THR A 201 4.36 6.44 35.32
C THR A 201 5.74 5.88 35.62
N SER A 202 5.90 5.14 36.73
CA SER A 202 7.17 4.48 37.07
C SER A 202 7.64 3.52 35.98
N ALA A 203 6.71 2.78 35.35
CA ALA A 203 7.01 1.88 34.25
C ALA A 203 7.57 2.63 33.03
N VAL A 204 6.96 3.76 32.65
CA VAL A 204 7.47 4.56 31.52
C VAL A 204 8.81 5.20 31.87
N ARG A 205 9.02 5.67 33.10
CA ARG A 205 10.32 6.17 33.56
C ARG A 205 11.44 5.13 33.43
N ASP A 206 11.22 3.92 33.92
CA ASP A 206 12.17 2.80 33.79
C ASP A 206 12.45 2.48 32.32
N LEU A 207 11.41 2.38 31.50
CA LEU A 207 11.56 2.14 30.06
C LEU A 207 12.34 3.24 29.34
N THR A 208 12.12 4.52 29.66
CA THR A 208 12.88 5.61 29.03
C THR A 208 14.37 5.58 29.40
N GLY A 209 14.72 5.21 30.64
CA GLY A 209 16.12 5.03 31.05
C GLY A 209 16.78 3.82 30.37
N ARG A 210 16.03 2.72 30.25
CA ARG A 210 16.45 1.54 29.49
C ARG A 210 16.63 1.83 28.00
N LEU A 211 15.74 2.62 27.40
CA LEU A 211 15.87 3.07 26.01
C LEU A 211 17.09 3.99 25.84
N ALA A 212 17.39 4.86 26.81
CA ALA A 212 18.60 5.69 26.76
C ALA A 212 19.88 4.86 26.78
N SER A 213 19.93 3.80 27.58
CA SER A 213 21.11 2.94 27.73
C SER A 213 21.25 1.83 26.68
N HIS A 214 20.14 1.28 26.18
CA HIS A 214 20.15 0.10 25.30
C HIS A 214 19.55 0.35 23.90
N GLY A 215 18.85 1.47 23.70
CA GLY A 215 18.11 1.77 22.47
C GLY A 215 18.98 1.75 21.20
N ALA A 216 20.25 2.14 21.32
CA ALA A 216 21.18 2.20 20.19
C ALA A 216 21.34 0.86 19.48
N ALA A 217 21.16 -0.27 20.18
CA ALA A 217 21.21 -1.62 19.60
C ALA A 217 20.12 -1.86 18.52
N ALA A 218 19.03 -1.09 18.55
CA ALA A 218 17.96 -1.12 17.57
C ALA A 218 17.84 0.22 16.79
N GLY A 219 18.89 1.04 16.79
CA GLY A 219 18.91 2.34 16.11
C GLY A 219 18.07 3.42 16.79
N ILE A 220 17.72 3.24 18.07
CA ILE A 220 16.95 4.21 18.87
C ILE A 220 17.93 5.07 19.67
N HIS A 221 17.96 6.37 19.40
CA HIS A 221 18.77 7.36 20.10
C HIS A 221 17.87 8.28 20.92
N VAL A 222 18.27 8.58 22.16
CA VAL A 222 17.43 9.33 23.09
C VAL A 222 18.00 10.71 23.36
N LEU A 223 17.17 11.74 23.26
CA LEU A 223 17.46 13.11 23.68
C LEU A 223 16.65 13.39 24.96
N VAL A 224 17.31 13.47 26.11
CA VAL A 224 16.67 13.71 27.40
C VAL A 224 16.84 15.19 27.77
N LEU A 225 15.74 15.88 28.07
CA LEU A 225 15.75 17.28 28.47
C LEU A 225 15.34 17.41 29.93
N ALA A 226 16.22 17.97 30.75
CA ALA A 226 16.00 18.17 32.17
C ALA A 226 16.07 19.66 32.52
N GLU A 227 15.00 20.19 33.11
CA GLU A 227 15.02 21.54 33.65
C GLU A 227 15.86 21.57 34.92
N ALA A 228 16.90 22.41 34.93
CA ALA A 228 17.81 22.57 36.05
C ALA A 228 18.32 24.03 36.09
N PRO A 229 18.85 24.52 37.23
CA PRO A 229 19.57 25.78 37.27
C PRO A 229 20.72 25.81 36.25
N ALA A 230 21.17 27.01 35.86
CA ALA A 230 22.38 27.12 35.05
C ALA A 230 23.62 26.81 35.90
N ALA A 231 24.59 26.12 35.33
CA ALA A 231 25.88 25.92 36.00
C ALA A 231 26.62 27.27 36.10
N THR A 232 26.85 27.71 37.33
CA THR A 232 27.51 28.98 37.68
C THR A 232 28.57 28.73 38.75
N PRO A 233 29.44 29.70 39.09
CA PRO A 233 30.32 29.56 40.24
C PRO A 233 29.56 29.27 41.56
N ALA A 234 28.31 29.75 41.67
CA ALA A 234 27.45 29.52 42.83
C ALA A 234 26.65 28.19 42.79
N SER A 235 26.47 27.61 41.60
CA SER A 235 25.88 26.28 41.40
C SER A 235 26.80 25.48 40.47
N PRO A 236 27.80 24.78 41.02
CA PRO A 236 28.75 23.99 40.26
C PRO A 236 28.10 23.00 39.29
N LEU A 237 28.88 22.59 38.28
CA LEU A 237 28.43 21.64 37.25
C LEU A 237 27.86 20.34 37.84
N ALA A 238 28.48 19.83 38.91
CA ALA A 238 28.04 18.59 39.57
C ALA A 238 26.64 18.75 40.19
N ASP A 239 26.38 19.87 40.87
CA ASP A 239 25.08 20.16 41.49
C ASP A 239 23.99 20.32 40.44
N THR A 240 24.30 21.01 39.33
CA THR A 240 23.37 21.15 38.20
C THR A 240 23.08 19.79 37.55
N TYR A 241 24.09 18.92 37.42
CA TYR A 241 23.93 17.58 36.88
C TYR A 241 23.08 16.68 37.78
N GLU A 242 23.28 16.73 39.09
CA GLU A 242 22.45 15.98 40.04
C GLU A 242 21.01 16.49 40.07
N ALA A 243 20.80 17.82 40.06
CA ALA A 243 19.47 18.41 39.91
C ALA A 243 18.76 17.95 38.62
N ALA A 244 19.50 17.79 37.51
CA ALA A 244 18.96 17.25 36.27
C ALA A 244 18.58 15.76 36.38
N CYS A 245 19.40 14.96 37.06
CA CYS A 245 19.10 13.55 37.35
C CYS A 245 17.87 13.37 38.26
N GLU A 246 17.66 14.28 39.21
CA GLU A 246 16.47 14.31 40.06
C GLU A 246 15.22 14.70 39.28
N ALA A 247 15.33 15.68 38.37
CA ALA A 247 14.22 16.13 37.56
C ALA A 247 13.76 15.06 36.54
N VAL A 248 14.70 14.34 35.91
CA VAL A 248 14.40 13.31 34.92
C VAL A 248 15.31 12.10 35.12
N THR A 249 14.75 10.97 35.55
CA THR A 249 15.52 9.77 35.91
C THR A 249 16.38 9.23 34.76
N ALA A 250 15.87 9.29 33.52
CA ALA A 250 16.58 8.83 32.32
C ALA A 250 17.84 9.67 32.00
N PHE A 251 18.01 10.85 32.62
CA PHE A 251 19.17 11.70 32.40
C PHE A 251 20.47 11.01 32.84
N ARG A 252 20.41 10.21 33.91
CA ARG A 252 21.55 9.43 34.43
C ARG A 252 21.98 8.31 33.48
N ASP A 253 21.06 7.84 32.63
CA ASP A 253 21.30 6.74 31.68
C ASP A 253 21.87 7.23 30.34
N CYS A 254 22.08 8.54 30.17
CA CYS A 254 22.67 9.10 28.97
C CYS A 254 24.18 8.80 28.91
N GLY A 255 24.73 8.58 27.72
CA GLY A 255 26.18 8.39 27.52
C GLY A 255 26.96 9.70 27.39
N ALA A 256 26.27 10.80 27.13
CA ALA A 256 26.82 12.15 27.21
C ALA A 256 25.78 13.13 27.77
N ALA A 257 26.26 14.18 28.42
CA ALA A 257 25.44 15.27 28.92
C ALA A 257 25.98 16.63 28.49
N ALA A 258 25.06 17.56 28.25
CA ALA A 258 25.30 18.94 27.89
C ALA A 258 24.60 19.85 28.91
N VAL A 259 25.37 20.60 29.67
CA VAL A 259 24.82 21.49 30.71
C VAL A 259 24.99 22.95 30.30
N LEU A 260 23.90 23.70 30.33
CA LEU A 260 23.91 25.14 30.10
C LEU A 260 24.51 25.86 31.32
N SER A 261 25.40 26.79 31.04
CA SER A 261 26.28 27.42 32.00
C SER A 261 26.42 28.93 31.77
N GLY A 262 26.88 29.62 32.81
CA GLY A 262 26.98 31.07 32.86
C GLY A 262 25.70 31.73 33.33
N ASP A 263 25.80 32.99 33.77
CA ASP A 263 24.71 33.72 34.42
C ASP A 263 23.46 33.90 33.53
N VAL A 264 23.65 33.88 32.21
CA VAL A 264 22.58 33.97 31.21
C VAL A 264 22.33 32.66 30.44
N ALA A 265 23.01 31.57 30.84
CA ALA A 265 22.89 30.23 30.27
C ALA A 265 23.07 30.17 28.74
N THR A 266 24.05 30.91 28.19
CA THR A 266 24.39 30.94 26.76
C THR A 266 25.57 30.06 26.39
N THR A 267 26.24 29.47 27.36
CA THR A 267 27.39 28.58 27.15
C THR A 267 26.97 27.15 27.45
N VAL A 268 27.32 26.20 26.59
CA VAL A 268 27.07 24.77 26.79
C VAL A 268 28.38 24.05 27.12
N ARG A 269 28.35 23.21 28.16
CA ARG A 269 29.47 22.33 28.55
C ARG A 269 29.07 20.88 28.30
N THR A 270 29.79 20.20 27.41
CA THR A 270 29.50 18.82 26.98
C THR A 270 30.55 17.86 27.52
N PHE A 271 30.12 16.75 28.11
CA PHE A 271 31.01 15.73 28.69
C PHE A 271 30.40 14.34 28.57
N ALA A 272 31.25 13.31 28.59
CA ALA A 272 30.79 11.93 28.62
C ALA A 272 30.24 11.57 30.02
N VAL A 273 29.32 10.62 30.06
CA VAL A 273 28.74 10.08 31.30
C VAL A 273 28.98 8.58 31.32
N ALA A 274 29.59 8.09 32.40
CA ALA A 274 29.88 6.67 32.59
C ALA A 274 29.30 6.20 33.92
N GLY A 275 28.47 5.15 33.89
CA GLY A 275 27.82 4.61 35.09
C GLY A 275 26.98 5.65 35.84
N GLY A 276 26.40 6.62 35.13
CA GLY A 276 25.63 7.70 35.72
C GLY A 276 26.43 8.83 36.34
N THR A 277 27.76 8.84 36.17
CA THR A 277 28.65 9.88 36.70
C THR A 277 29.28 10.68 35.56
N PRO A 278 29.41 12.01 35.71
CA PRO A 278 30.05 12.86 34.69
C PRO A 278 31.57 12.63 34.64
N CYS A 279 32.13 12.52 33.44
CA CYS A 279 33.56 12.30 33.20
C CYS A 279 34.21 13.54 32.55
N PRO A 280 34.74 14.51 33.32
CA PRO A 280 35.50 15.64 32.79
C PRO A 280 36.91 15.24 32.32
N PRO A 281 37.58 16.02 31.45
CA PRO A 281 37.16 17.33 30.95
C PRO A 281 36.12 17.25 29.82
N GLY A 282 35.24 18.25 29.78
CA GLY A 282 34.26 18.43 28.71
C GLY A 282 34.68 19.53 27.72
N THR A 283 33.97 19.62 26.59
CA THR A 283 34.11 20.74 25.64
C THR A 283 33.16 21.87 26.04
N THR A 284 33.57 23.12 25.82
CA THR A 284 32.75 24.30 26.11
C THR A 284 32.54 25.09 24.82
N ALA A 285 31.29 25.46 24.53
CA ALA A 285 30.94 26.24 23.33
C ALA A 285 29.79 27.23 23.62
N THR A 286 29.58 28.20 22.74
CA THR A 286 28.37 29.03 22.76
C THR A 286 27.20 28.21 22.25
N ALA A 287 26.09 28.17 23.00
CA ALA A 287 24.95 27.31 22.69
C ALA A 287 24.19 27.81 21.46
N ASP A 288 23.97 26.92 20.47
CA ASP A 288 23.08 27.18 19.35
C ASP A 288 21.62 27.01 19.79
N ALA A 289 20.82 28.07 19.68
CA ALA A 289 19.43 28.05 20.08
C ALA A 289 18.55 28.80 19.07
N VAL A 290 17.35 28.27 18.83
CA VAL A 290 16.36 28.89 17.94
C VAL A 290 15.11 29.31 18.72
N SER A 291 14.27 30.18 18.14
CA SER A 291 12.98 30.58 18.72
C SER A 291 11.83 29.67 18.25
N ALA A 292 10.72 29.63 18.97
CA ALA A 292 9.57 28.78 18.61
C ALA A 292 9.03 29.15 17.21
N ALA A 293 8.96 30.46 16.91
CA ALA A 293 8.57 30.97 15.60
C ALA A 293 9.53 30.52 14.47
N TRP A 294 10.83 30.47 14.75
CA TRP A 294 11.81 29.92 13.79
C TRP A 294 11.53 28.45 13.51
N ALA A 295 11.30 27.65 14.56
CA ALA A 295 11.07 26.21 14.44
C ALA A 295 9.76 25.88 13.70
N GLU A 296 8.71 26.66 13.95
CA GLU A 296 7.45 26.54 13.22
C GLU A 296 7.62 26.86 11.73
N ARG A 297 8.31 27.96 11.40
CA ARG A 297 8.58 28.32 10.00
C ARG A 297 9.39 27.23 9.30
N PHE A 298 10.41 26.71 9.97
CA PHE A 298 11.25 25.62 9.46
C PHE A 298 10.42 24.35 9.19
N ALA A 299 9.64 23.87 10.16
CA ALA A 299 8.88 22.64 9.97
C ALA A 299 7.75 22.76 8.95
N ARG A 300 7.09 23.93 8.86
CA ARG A 300 6.13 24.21 7.80
C ARG A 300 6.75 24.20 6.41
N ALA A 301 8.01 24.64 6.27
CA ALA A 301 8.75 24.57 5.01
C ALA A 301 9.08 23.12 4.62
N LEU A 302 9.34 22.24 5.59
CA LEU A 302 9.56 20.80 5.35
C LEU A 302 8.28 19.99 5.12
N ALA A 303 7.13 20.42 5.68
CA ALA A 303 5.86 19.71 5.61
C ALA A 303 5.40 19.24 4.21
N PRO A 304 5.52 20.05 3.12
CA PRO A 304 5.12 19.61 1.78
C PRO A 304 6.15 18.66 1.14
N LEU A 305 7.38 18.59 1.65
CA LEU A 305 8.43 17.79 1.04
C LEU A 305 8.13 16.29 1.21
N ARG A 306 8.47 15.53 0.19
CA ARG A 306 8.43 14.07 0.18
C ARG A 306 9.81 13.59 -0.22
N SER A 307 10.30 12.50 0.37
CA SER A 307 11.52 11.85 -0.08
C SER A 307 11.29 11.38 -1.52
N GLY A 308 11.86 12.10 -2.49
CA GLY A 308 11.67 11.82 -3.90
C GLY A 308 12.31 10.48 -4.29
N THR A 309 11.54 9.61 -4.94
CA THR A 309 12.04 8.47 -5.73
C THR A 309 12.61 8.98 -7.06
N ALA A 310 13.58 9.89 -6.99
CA ALA A 310 14.26 10.40 -8.18
C ALA A 310 15.66 9.77 -8.26
N GLY A 311 15.81 8.81 -9.18
CA GLY A 311 17.13 8.46 -9.73
C GLY A 311 17.90 7.28 -9.14
N ALA A 312 17.29 6.41 -8.33
CA ALA A 312 17.91 5.12 -8.02
C ALA A 312 17.42 4.05 -9.01
N ALA A 313 18.35 3.42 -9.73
CA ALA A 313 18.19 2.10 -10.35
C ALA A 313 17.34 1.20 -9.43
N PRO A 314 16.48 0.29 -9.96
CA PRO A 314 15.43 -0.37 -9.20
C PRO A 314 16.01 -1.03 -7.95
N GLN A 315 16.04 -0.25 -6.88
CA GLN A 315 16.25 -0.74 -5.55
C GLN A 315 15.08 -1.66 -5.36
N GLN A 316 15.41 -2.90 -5.03
CA GLN A 316 14.48 -3.85 -4.46
C GLN A 316 13.76 -3.11 -3.32
N SER A 317 12.64 -2.45 -3.67
CA SER A 317 11.56 -2.16 -2.74
C SER A 317 11.39 -3.46 -2.01
N ALA A 318 11.56 -3.43 -0.69
CA ALA A 318 11.18 -4.53 0.18
C ALA A 318 9.86 -5.05 -0.37
N ALA A 319 9.90 -6.25 -0.95
CA ALA A 319 8.89 -6.71 -1.89
C ALA A 319 7.52 -6.45 -1.26
N ALA A 320 6.70 -5.60 -1.89
CA ALA A 320 5.38 -5.30 -1.36
C ALA A 320 4.71 -6.64 -1.04
N ALA A 321 4.47 -6.90 0.25
CA ALA A 321 3.94 -8.18 0.68
C ALA A 321 2.60 -8.39 -0.01
N LEU A 322 2.34 -9.60 -0.50
CA LEU A 322 1.01 -9.93 -1.03
C LEU A 322 -0.04 -9.63 0.04
N PRO A 323 -1.21 -9.10 -0.35
CA PRO A 323 -2.29 -8.88 0.60
C PRO A 323 -2.69 -10.20 1.26
N THR A 324 -3.13 -10.14 2.52
CA THR A 324 -3.58 -11.32 3.27
C THR A 324 -4.93 -11.82 2.75
N THR A 325 -5.77 -10.92 2.27
CA THR A 325 -7.02 -11.22 1.56
C THR A 325 -7.20 -10.20 0.44
N ALA A 326 -7.84 -10.60 -0.65
CA ALA A 326 -8.21 -9.73 -1.75
C ALA A 326 -9.73 -9.85 -2.00
N ARG A 327 -10.39 -8.73 -2.30
CA ARG A 327 -11.80 -8.69 -2.74
C ARG A 327 -11.80 -8.48 -4.25
N LEU A 328 -12.38 -9.41 -5.02
CA LEU A 328 -12.28 -9.34 -6.49
C LEU A 328 -12.83 -8.03 -7.06
N LEU A 329 -13.96 -7.55 -6.54
CA LEU A 329 -14.56 -6.31 -7.03
C LEU A 329 -13.64 -5.10 -6.85
N ASP A 330 -12.78 -5.08 -5.82
CA ASP A 330 -11.83 -3.99 -5.63
C ASP A 330 -10.68 -4.09 -6.64
N GLU A 331 -10.16 -5.30 -6.90
CA GLU A 331 -9.14 -5.57 -7.93
C GLU A 331 -9.65 -5.25 -9.35
N LEU A 332 -10.95 -5.40 -9.57
CA LEU A 332 -11.61 -4.99 -10.82
C LEU A 332 -11.87 -3.49 -10.90
N GLY A 333 -11.63 -2.70 -9.84
CA GLY A 333 -12.04 -1.28 -9.79
C GLY A 333 -13.56 -1.07 -9.68
N LEU A 334 -14.30 -2.09 -9.28
CA LEU A 334 -15.76 -2.14 -9.12
C LEU A 334 -16.18 -2.13 -7.63
N ALA A 335 -15.53 -1.32 -6.80
CA ALA A 335 -15.83 -1.21 -5.37
C ALA A 335 -17.34 -1.05 -5.07
N ARG A 336 -18.06 -0.36 -5.97
CA ARG A 336 -19.51 -0.42 -6.13
C ARG A 336 -19.86 -0.98 -7.51
N ALA A 337 -20.33 -2.23 -7.57
CA ALA A 337 -20.86 -2.81 -8.79
C ALA A 337 -22.19 -2.12 -9.15
N THR A 338 -22.15 -1.21 -10.13
CA THR A 338 -23.33 -0.47 -10.62
C THR A 338 -23.53 -0.75 -12.11
N PRO A 339 -24.75 -0.64 -12.64
CA PRO A 339 -24.97 -0.82 -14.06
C PRO A 339 -24.12 0.12 -14.91
N ALA A 340 -23.98 1.38 -14.49
CA ALA A 340 -23.17 2.38 -15.20
C ALA A 340 -21.67 2.02 -15.24
N SER A 341 -21.09 1.55 -14.13
CA SER A 341 -19.68 1.14 -14.10
C SER A 341 -19.41 -0.09 -14.97
N LEU A 342 -20.36 -1.02 -15.06
CA LEU A 342 -20.27 -2.19 -15.96
C LEU A 342 -20.40 -1.79 -17.43
N MET A 343 -21.37 -0.92 -17.76
CA MET A 343 -21.53 -0.40 -19.12
C MET A 343 -20.29 0.38 -19.59
N ALA A 344 -19.71 1.21 -18.72
CA ALA A 344 -18.46 1.91 -19.02
C ALA A 344 -17.32 0.95 -19.29
N ARG A 345 -17.19 -0.11 -18.47
CA ARG A 345 -16.19 -1.16 -18.68
C ARG A 345 -16.38 -1.88 -20.02
N TRP A 346 -17.62 -2.23 -20.38
CA TRP A 346 -17.91 -2.86 -21.67
C TRP A 346 -17.64 -1.93 -22.87
N ALA A 347 -17.88 -0.63 -22.71
CA ALA A 347 -17.56 0.36 -23.73
C ALA A 347 -16.05 0.50 -23.92
N GLU A 348 -15.29 0.66 -22.83
CA GLU A 348 -13.82 0.74 -22.85
C GLU A 348 -13.21 -0.52 -23.47
N ALA A 349 -13.72 -1.69 -23.08
CA ALA A 349 -13.35 -2.97 -23.66
C ALA A 349 -13.52 -2.94 -25.20
N THR A 350 -14.65 -2.44 -25.69
CA THR A 350 -14.90 -2.30 -27.15
C THR A 350 -13.93 -1.31 -27.82
N GLU A 351 -13.61 -0.19 -27.16
CA GLU A 351 -12.73 0.88 -27.69
C GLU A 351 -11.25 0.47 -27.77
N GLN A 352 -10.77 -0.39 -26.88
CA GLN A 352 -9.38 -0.90 -26.85
C GLN A 352 -9.04 -1.88 -27.99
N GLY A 353 -9.85 -1.90 -29.06
CA GLY A 353 -9.64 -2.82 -30.18
C GLY A 353 -9.97 -4.26 -29.83
N GLN A 354 -10.89 -4.50 -28.87
CA GLN A 354 -11.61 -5.77 -28.80
C GLN A 354 -12.51 -5.87 -30.02
N GLY A 355 -11.88 -6.13 -31.17
CA GLY A 355 -12.53 -6.44 -32.43
C GLY A 355 -13.48 -7.61 -32.22
N VAL A 356 -14.47 -7.68 -33.11
CA VAL A 356 -15.59 -8.61 -33.03
C VAL A 356 -15.07 -10.02 -32.69
N GLY A 357 -15.73 -10.69 -31.74
CA GLY A 357 -15.31 -11.97 -31.14
C GLY A 357 -14.98 -11.90 -29.65
N GLY A 358 -14.64 -10.72 -29.11
CA GLY A 358 -14.42 -10.51 -27.66
C GLY A 358 -13.12 -11.15 -27.11
N LEU A 359 -12.66 -10.65 -25.96
CA LEU A 359 -11.57 -11.25 -25.19
C LEU A 359 -12.12 -12.12 -24.05
N VAL A 360 -11.30 -13.05 -23.59
CA VAL A 360 -11.54 -13.87 -22.40
C VAL A 360 -10.53 -13.47 -21.34
N ALA A 361 -10.55 -12.18 -20.99
CA ALA A 361 -9.70 -11.57 -19.98
C ALA A 361 -10.33 -11.71 -18.60
N PHE A 362 -9.54 -12.15 -17.61
CA PHE A 362 -10.00 -12.27 -16.23
C PHE A 362 -8.91 -11.85 -15.24
N VAL A 363 -9.34 -11.34 -14.10
CA VAL A 363 -8.53 -11.03 -12.93
C VAL A 363 -8.75 -12.15 -11.90
N LEU A 364 -7.66 -12.70 -11.40
CA LEU A 364 -7.65 -13.73 -10.36
C LEU A 364 -7.66 -13.11 -8.96
N GLY A 365 -7.01 -11.96 -8.77
CA GLY A 365 -6.88 -11.30 -7.47
C GLY A 365 -5.77 -10.25 -7.43
N GLY A 366 -5.23 -9.99 -6.23
CA GLY A 366 -4.23 -8.94 -5.99
C GLY A 366 -2.81 -9.48 -5.92
N GLY A 367 -1.88 -8.85 -6.64
CA GLY A 367 -0.44 -9.12 -6.62
C GLY A 367 0.37 -7.97 -6.02
N ARG A 368 1.70 -8.12 -6.03
CA ARG A 368 2.63 -7.11 -5.46
C ARG A 368 2.57 -5.74 -6.16
N GLY A 369 2.14 -5.72 -7.42
CA GLY A 369 2.09 -4.53 -8.27
C GLY A 369 0.69 -4.14 -8.76
N GLY A 370 -0.37 -4.72 -8.19
CA GLY A 370 -1.76 -4.51 -8.64
C GLY A 370 -2.46 -5.82 -9.04
N PRO A 371 -3.58 -5.74 -9.78
CA PRO A 371 -4.40 -6.90 -10.12
C PRO A 371 -3.62 -7.89 -10.99
N VAL A 372 -3.76 -9.18 -10.69
CA VAL A 372 -3.14 -10.29 -11.43
C VAL A 372 -4.22 -11.03 -12.20
N GLY A 373 -3.97 -11.27 -13.47
CA GLY A 373 -4.92 -11.88 -14.41
C GLY A 373 -4.24 -12.34 -15.68
N ALA A 374 -5.04 -12.87 -16.60
CA ALA A 374 -4.61 -13.35 -17.91
C ALA A 374 -5.74 -13.24 -18.93
N GLU A 375 -5.43 -13.46 -20.20
CA GLU A 375 -6.38 -13.46 -21.31
C GLU A 375 -6.23 -14.76 -22.13
N LEU A 376 -7.28 -15.60 -22.19
CA LEU A 376 -7.15 -16.95 -22.74
C LEU A 376 -6.84 -17.01 -24.24
N VAL A 377 -7.11 -15.97 -25.03
CA VAL A 377 -6.79 -16.00 -26.46
C VAL A 377 -5.29 -15.79 -26.69
N GLN A 378 -4.64 -14.98 -25.87
CA GLN A 378 -3.22 -14.63 -26.00
C GLN A 378 -2.30 -15.49 -25.13
N ASP A 379 -2.69 -15.75 -23.88
CA ASP A 379 -1.83 -16.41 -22.89
C ASP A 379 -1.96 -17.94 -22.88
N GLY A 380 -3.05 -18.46 -23.44
CA GLY A 380 -3.32 -19.90 -23.57
C GLY A 380 -4.82 -20.21 -23.51
N PRO A 381 -5.36 -21.04 -24.41
CA PRO A 381 -6.80 -21.16 -24.66
C PRO A 381 -7.60 -21.71 -23.48
N HIS A 382 -6.92 -22.34 -22.52
CA HIS A 382 -7.52 -23.00 -21.37
C HIS A 382 -6.72 -22.70 -20.11
N LEU A 383 -7.40 -22.67 -18.96
CA LEU A 383 -6.81 -22.47 -17.64
C LEU A 383 -6.99 -23.73 -16.78
N LEU A 384 -5.91 -24.18 -16.15
CA LEU A 384 -5.93 -25.24 -15.15
C LEU A 384 -5.61 -24.68 -13.76
N VAL A 385 -6.47 -24.94 -12.78
CA VAL A 385 -6.29 -24.54 -11.38
C VAL A 385 -6.05 -25.80 -10.53
N GLU A 386 -4.85 -25.90 -9.97
CA GLU A 386 -4.40 -27.01 -9.16
C GLU A 386 -4.26 -26.56 -7.71
N GLY A 387 -4.66 -27.39 -6.76
CA GLY A 387 -4.45 -27.11 -5.34
C GLY A 387 -5.14 -28.13 -4.44
N PRO A 388 -4.58 -28.38 -3.24
CA PRO A 388 -5.16 -29.34 -2.30
C PRO A 388 -6.53 -28.87 -1.78
N ALA A 389 -7.24 -29.76 -1.09
CA ALA A 389 -8.51 -29.42 -0.43
C ALA A 389 -8.33 -28.23 0.53
N GLY A 390 -9.26 -27.28 0.47
CA GLY A 390 -9.21 -26.07 1.31
C GLY A 390 -8.30 -24.95 0.77
N SER A 391 -7.56 -25.13 -0.33
CA SER A 391 -6.72 -24.08 -0.96
C SER A 391 -7.50 -22.87 -1.49
N GLY A 392 -8.82 -22.95 -1.64
CA GLY A 392 -9.67 -21.89 -2.19
C GLY A 392 -10.00 -22.03 -3.67
N ARG A 393 -9.69 -23.18 -4.29
CA ARG A 393 -9.90 -23.47 -5.72
C ARG A 393 -11.32 -23.17 -6.24
N THR A 394 -12.36 -23.65 -5.55
CA THR A 394 -13.76 -23.36 -5.91
C THR A 394 -14.07 -21.86 -5.84
N GLU A 395 -13.57 -21.17 -4.82
CA GLU A 395 -13.74 -19.72 -4.70
C GLU A 395 -13.02 -18.97 -5.82
N LEU A 396 -11.83 -19.43 -6.22
CA LEU A 396 -11.12 -18.85 -7.36
C LEU A 396 -11.88 -19.05 -8.68
N LEU A 397 -12.50 -20.23 -8.90
CA LEU A 397 -13.36 -20.45 -10.08
C LEU A 397 -14.57 -19.50 -10.10
N ARG A 398 -15.22 -19.30 -8.95
CA ARG A 398 -16.30 -18.30 -8.83
C ARG A 398 -15.80 -16.89 -9.15
N SER A 399 -14.59 -16.55 -8.72
CA SER A 399 -13.95 -15.27 -9.05
C SER A 399 -13.60 -15.13 -10.53
N VAL A 400 -13.15 -16.20 -11.18
CA VAL A 400 -12.95 -16.22 -12.64
C VAL A 400 -14.29 -16.00 -13.37
N ALA A 401 -15.35 -16.71 -12.99
CA ALA A 401 -16.69 -16.52 -13.57
C ALA A 401 -17.17 -15.06 -13.42
N ALA A 402 -17.03 -14.50 -12.21
CA ALA A 402 -17.40 -13.13 -11.89
C ALA A 402 -16.57 -12.11 -12.70
N SER A 403 -15.26 -12.31 -12.82
CA SER A 403 -14.39 -11.43 -13.59
C SER A 403 -14.72 -11.46 -15.09
N LEU A 404 -14.95 -12.65 -15.65
CA LEU A 404 -15.33 -12.81 -17.05
C LEU A 404 -16.67 -12.12 -17.34
N ALA A 405 -17.67 -12.35 -16.48
CA ALA A 405 -18.99 -11.73 -16.58
C ALA A 405 -18.93 -10.20 -16.43
N ALA A 406 -18.06 -9.67 -15.57
CA ALA A 406 -17.83 -8.24 -15.44
C ALA A 406 -17.17 -7.63 -16.69
N GLY A 407 -16.26 -8.36 -17.34
CA GLY A 407 -15.48 -7.89 -18.47
C GLY A 407 -16.20 -7.92 -19.83
N ALA A 408 -17.15 -8.84 -20.03
CA ALA A 408 -17.84 -9.02 -21.31
C ALA A 408 -19.36 -8.93 -21.18
N ARG A 409 -20.05 -8.53 -22.25
CA ARG A 409 -21.52 -8.54 -22.30
C ARG A 409 -22.06 -9.98 -22.45
N PRO A 410 -23.26 -10.30 -21.93
CA PRO A 410 -23.84 -11.65 -22.01
C PRO A 410 -24.27 -12.07 -23.44
N ASP A 411 -24.33 -11.15 -24.40
CA ASP A 411 -24.51 -11.45 -25.83
C ASP A 411 -23.18 -11.75 -26.56
N ARG A 412 -22.04 -11.63 -25.87
CA ARG A 412 -20.68 -11.87 -26.39
C ARG A 412 -19.98 -13.03 -25.68
N LEU A 413 -20.41 -13.37 -24.47
CA LEU A 413 -19.84 -14.42 -23.63
C LEU A 413 -20.96 -15.24 -22.98
N ALA A 414 -20.87 -16.57 -23.13
CA ALA A 414 -21.68 -17.54 -22.44
C ALA A 414 -20.80 -18.39 -21.50
N LEU A 415 -21.32 -18.71 -20.32
CA LEU A 415 -20.67 -19.52 -19.30
C LEU A 415 -21.49 -20.80 -19.06
N VAL A 416 -20.79 -21.93 -18.92
CA VAL A 416 -21.37 -23.18 -18.41
C VAL A 416 -20.61 -23.59 -17.16
N LEU A 417 -21.35 -23.93 -16.10
CA LEU A 417 -20.79 -24.32 -14.81
C LEU A 417 -20.99 -25.82 -14.61
N LEU A 418 -19.94 -26.54 -14.22
CA LEU A 418 -19.98 -27.99 -14.01
C LEU A 418 -19.27 -28.37 -12.70
N ASP A 419 -20.03 -28.95 -11.76
CA ASP A 419 -19.51 -29.47 -10.49
C ASP A 419 -19.27 -30.98 -10.56
N GLY A 420 -17.99 -31.40 -10.57
CA GLY A 420 -17.58 -32.80 -10.73
C GLY A 420 -17.79 -33.71 -9.51
N ALA A 421 -17.60 -33.18 -8.29
CA ALA A 421 -17.84 -33.94 -7.05
C ALA A 421 -19.33 -33.93 -6.64
N GLY A 422 -20.07 -32.93 -7.11
CA GLY A 422 -21.52 -32.79 -7.00
C GLY A 422 -22.08 -32.56 -5.59
N GLY A 423 -22.21 -31.31 -5.16
CA GLY A 423 -22.95 -30.89 -3.93
C GLY A 423 -22.44 -31.41 -2.58
N GLU A 424 -21.64 -32.48 -2.54
CA GLU A 424 -21.10 -33.11 -1.34
C GLU A 424 -20.12 -32.20 -0.55
N ARG A 425 -19.68 -31.09 -1.15
CA ARG A 425 -18.69 -30.14 -0.60
C ARG A 425 -19.20 -28.69 -0.58
N GLY A 426 -20.45 -28.49 -0.17
CA GLY A 426 -21.09 -27.18 -0.10
C GLY A 426 -21.64 -26.71 -1.45
N ASP A 427 -21.83 -25.39 -1.62
CA ASP A 427 -22.56 -24.84 -2.76
C ASP A 427 -21.83 -24.91 -4.12
N GLY A 428 -20.59 -25.41 -4.20
CA GLY A 428 -19.86 -25.58 -5.48
C GLY A 428 -19.86 -24.32 -6.33
N LEU A 429 -20.17 -24.41 -7.62
CA LEU A 429 -20.33 -23.25 -8.50
C LEU A 429 -21.73 -22.61 -8.48
N LEU A 430 -22.69 -23.16 -7.72
CA LEU A 430 -24.08 -22.68 -7.66
C LEU A 430 -24.22 -21.17 -7.41
N PRO A 431 -23.42 -20.51 -6.53
CA PRO A 431 -23.55 -19.06 -6.33
C PRO A 431 -23.28 -18.21 -7.57
N ALA A 432 -22.57 -18.75 -8.57
CA ALA A 432 -22.31 -18.06 -9.83
C ALA A 432 -23.42 -18.28 -10.87
N ALA A 433 -24.38 -19.19 -10.62
CA ALA A 433 -25.46 -19.50 -11.55
C ALA A 433 -26.43 -18.32 -11.78
N ASP A 434 -26.47 -17.35 -10.86
CA ASP A 434 -27.27 -16.13 -10.98
C ASP A 434 -26.68 -15.11 -11.97
N LEU A 435 -25.45 -15.32 -12.47
CA LEU A 435 -24.85 -14.44 -13.47
C LEU A 435 -25.62 -14.57 -14.80
N PRO A 436 -26.00 -13.46 -15.47
CA PRO A 436 -26.79 -13.52 -16.71
C PRO A 436 -26.07 -14.20 -17.87
N HIS A 437 -24.75 -14.40 -17.78
CA HIS A 437 -23.95 -15.13 -18.76
C HIS A 437 -24.06 -16.64 -18.62
N VAL A 438 -24.51 -17.15 -17.47
CA VAL A 438 -24.56 -18.59 -17.20
C VAL A 438 -25.77 -19.20 -17.88
N SER A 439 -25.52 -20.07 -18.85
CA SER A 439 -26.58 -20.77 -19.59
C SER A 439 -26.98 -22.09 -18.94
N ALA A 440 -26.08 -22.73 -18.19
CA ALA A 440 -26.34 -23.98 -17.51
C ALA A 440 -25.43 -24.14 -16.28
N HIS A 441 -26.00 -24.70 -15.21
CA HIS A 441 -25.28 -25.23 -14.05
C HIS A 441 -25.57 -26.73 -13.95
N LEU A 442 -24.51 -27.53 -13.97
CA LEU A 442 -24.55 -28.98 -14.05
C LEU A 442 -23.82 -29.60 -12.88
N VAL A 443 -24.39 -30.67 -12.36
CA VAL A 443 -23.85 -31.41 -11.22
C VAL A 443 -23.64 -32.85 -11.68
N ALA A 444 -22.43 -33.38 -11.52
CA ALA A 444 -22.08 -34.73 -12.01
C ALA A 444 -22.94 -35.85 -11.41
N ALA A 445 -23.61 -35.59 -10.28
CA ALA A 445 -24.58 -36.48 -9.66
C ALA A 445 -25.86 -36.68 -10.48
N ASP A 446 -26.15 -35.82 -11.47
CA ASP A 446 -27.28 -35.96 -12.40
C ASP A 446 -26.82 -36.55 -13.76
N PRO A 447 -26.89 -37.88 -13.93
CA PRO A 447 -26.39 -38.54 -15.14
C PRO A 447 -27.23 -38.25 -16.39
N VAL A 448 -28.50 -37.85 -16.24
CA VAL A 448 -29.37 -37.56 -17.39
C VAL A 448 -28.96 -36.23 -17.99
N ARG A 449 -28.95 -35.17 -17.16
CA ARG A 449 -28.50 -33.83 -17.59
C ARG A 449 -27.07 -33.84 -18.10
N MET A 450 -26.20 -34.67 -17.52
CA MET A 450 -24.82 -34.78 -17.98
C MET A 450 -24.70 -35.36 -19.40
N ARG A 451 -25.53 -36.35 -19.76
CA ARG A 451 -25.55 -36.89 -21.13
C ARG A 451 -26.14 -35.91 -22.13
N GLU A 452 -27.24 -35.25 -21.77
CA GLU A 452 -27.88 -34.21 -22.60
C GLU A 452 -26.90 -33.07 -22.87
N PHE A 453 -26.19 -32.62 -21.83
CA PHE A 453 -25.13 -31.61 -21.97
C PHE A 453 -24.02 -32.08 -22.91
N ALA A 454 -23.52 -33.31 -22.75
CA ALA A 454 -22.46 -33.82 -23.60
C ALA A 454 -22.87 -33.86 -25.08
N GLN A 455 -24.12 -34.25 -25.36
CA GLN A 455 -24.69 -34.23 -26.71
C GLN A 455 -24.83 -32.79 -27.25
N ALA A 456 -25.38 -31.88 -26.44
CA ALA A 456 -25.57 -30.48 -26.84
C ALA A 456 -24.22 -29.76 -27.09
N LEU A 457 -23.21 -29.98 -26.24
CA LEU A 457 -21.87 -29.45 -26.46
C LEU A 457 -21.18 -30.05 -27.68
N GLY A 458 -21.30 -31.35 -27.91
CA GLY A 458 -20.78 -31.97 -29.13
C GLY A 458 -21.43 -31.40 -30.40
N ALA A 459 -22.76 -31.22 -30.38
CA ALA A 459 -23.50 -30.61 -31.47
C ALA A 459 -23.11 -29.14 -31.69
N GLU A 460 -22.90 -28.37 -30.62
CA GLU A 460 -22.46 -26.97 -30.71
C GLU A 460 -21.04 -26.85 -31.29
N LEU A 461 -20.10 -27.71 -30.89
CA LEU A 461 -18.76 -27.74 -31.50
C LEU A 461 -18.83 -28.04 -33.00
N LYS A 462 -19.66 -29.00 -33.40
CA LYS A 462 -19.89 -29.32 -34.82
C LYS A 462 -20.51 -28.15 -35.58
N ARG A 463 -21.57 -27.53 -35.04
CA ARG A 463 -22.25 -26.37 -35.62
C ARG A 463 -21.27 -25.20 -35.81
N ARG A 464 -20.41 -24.96 -34.82
CA ARG A 464 -19.35 -23.95 -34.90
C ARG A 464 -18.35 -24.29 -36.00
N ALA A 465 -17.84 -25.52 -36.06
CA ALA A 465 -16.90 -25.93 -37.10
C ALA A 465 -17.45 -25.71 -38.51
N GLU A 466 -18.73 -26.06 -38.73
CA GLU A 466 -19.43 -25.81 -40.00
C GLU A 466 -19.62 -24.31 -40.29
N LEU A 467 -20.00 -23.51 -39.30
CA LEU A 467 -20.21 -22.06 -39.45
C LEU A 467 -18.92 -21.28 -39.73
N LEU A 468 -17.82 -21.71 -39.10
CA LEU A 468 -16.50 -21.09 -39.20
C LEU A 468 -15.79 -21.46 -40.50
N ASP A 469 -16.18 -22.58 -41.13
CA ASP A 469 -15.64 -23.06 -42.42
C ASP A 469 -14.11 -23.05 -42.46
N GLY A 470 -13.49 -23.60 -41.41
CA GLY A 470 -12.04 -23.69 -41.27
C GLY A 470 -11.33 -22.42 -40.77
N LEU A 471 -12.01 -21.26 -40.74
CA LEU A 471 -11.44 -20.02 -40.21
C LEU A 471 -11.36 -20.04 -38.66
N PRO A 472 -10.27 -19.53 -38.06
CA PRO A 472 -10.24 -19.31 -36.61
C PRO A 472 -11.31 -18.31 -36.16
N PHE A 473 -11.89 -18.54 -34.98
CA PHE A 473 -12.96 -17.73 -34.39
C PHE A 473 -12.72 -16.21 -34.47
N ALA A 474 -11.54 -15.75 -34.05
CA ALA A 474 -11.20 -14.32 -34.10
C ALA A 474 -11.19 -13.77 -35.53
N GLN A 475 -10.67 -14.52 -36.49
CA GLN A 475 -10.61 -14.10 -37.89
C GLN A 475 -11.99 -14.07 -38.55
N TRP A 476 -12.84 -15.06 -38.25
CA TRP A 476 -14.22 -15.12 -38.75
C TRP A 476 -15.03 -13.89 -38.32
N HIS A 477 -14.90 -13.53 -37.04
CA HIS A 477 -15.55 -12.34 -36.52
C HIS A 477 -15.00 -11.03 -37.11
N ALA A 478 -13.68 -10.90 -37.26
CA ALA A 478 -13.05 -9.74 -37.88
C ALA A 478 -13.53 -9.52 -39.33
N ARG A 479 -13.74 -10.60 -40.10
CA ARG A 479 -14.28 -10.52 -41.47
C ARG A 479 -15.72 -10.01 -41.50
N ARG A 480 -16.58 -10.47 -40.57
CA ARG A 480 -17.97 -10.01 -40.49
C ARG A 480 -18.09 -8.55 -40.11
N GLU A 481 -17.25 -8.07 -39.20
CA GLU A 481 -17.24 -6.67 -38.82
C GLU A 481 -16.92 -5.74 -40.00
N LEU A 482 -15.93 -6.12 -40.82
CA LEU A 482 -15.62 -5.40 -42.05
C LEU A 482 -16.80 -5.43 -43.02
N ALA A 483 -17.47 -6.56 -43.17
CA ALA A 483 -18.65 -6.69 -44.02
C ALA A 483 -19.82 -5.81 -43.54
N ASP A 484 -20.08 -5.77 -42.23
CA ASP A 484 -21.15 -4.95 -41.64
C ASP A 484 -20.86 -3.44 -41.74
N ARG A 485 -19.58 -3.03 -41.72
CA ARG A 485 -19.14 -1.65 -41.95
C ARG A 485 -19.17 -1.23 -43.42
N MET A 486 -19.10 -2.19 -44.35
CA MET A 486 -19.19 -1.95 -45.79
C MET A 486 -20.65 -1.83 -46.23
N VAL A 487 -21.20 -0.62 -46.12
CA VAL A 487 -22.49 -0.29 -46.74
C VAL A 487 -22.34 -0.40 -48.26
N SER A 488 -23.00 -1.38 -48.89
CA SER A 488 -23.10 -1.43 -50.36
C SER A 488 -23.72 -0.12 -50.87
N PRO A 489 -23.14 0.54 -51.89
CA PRO A 489 -23.73 1.75 -52.45
C PRO A 489 -25.16 1.46 -52.87
N ARG A 490 -26.10 2.24 -52.34
CA ARG A 490 -27.52 2.14 -52.65
C ARG A 490 -27.67 2.25 -54.16
N ARG A 491 -28.26 1.24 -54.81
CA ARG A 491 -28.63 1.36 -56.23
C ARG A 491 -29.63 2.51 -56.36
N PRO A 492 -29.40 3.48 -57.26
CA PRO A 492 -30.35 4.57 -57.45
C PRO A 492 -31.71 4.01 -57.84
N SER A 493 -32.75 4.60 -57.27
CA SER A 493 -34.13 4.26 -57.59
C SER A 493 -34.45 4.62 -59.05
N ALA A 494 -35.44 3.98 -59.64
CA ALA A 494 -35.86 4.28 -61.03
C ALA A 494 -36.21 5.77 -61.22
N ALA A 495 -36.65 6.47 -60.18
CA ALA A 495 -36.92 7.91 -60.22
C ALA A 495 -35.64 8.77 -60.31
N GLU A 496 -34.54 8.33 -59.65
CA GLU A 496 -33.24 9.01 -59.72
C GLU A 496 -32.52 8.75 -61.06
N GLN A 497 -32.77 7.60 -61.69
CA GLN A 497 -32.30 7.29 -63.04
C GLN A 497 -33.03 8.12 -64.10
N VAL A 498 -34.34 8.32 -63.95
CA VAL A 498 -35.13 9.19 -64.85
C VAL A 498 -34.75 10.67 -64.71
N ALA A 499 -34.38 11.13 -63.50
CA ALA A 499 -33.89 12.49 -63.29
C ALA A 499 -32.51 12.74 -63.93
N ALA A 500 -31.64 11.74 -64.01
CA ALA A 500 -30.34 11.82 -64.68
C ALA A 500 -30.45 11.82 -66.22
N GLU A 501 -31.47 11.17 -66.77
CA GLU A 501 -31.73 11.14 -68.23
C GLU A 501 -32.50 12.38 -68.74
N GLN A 502 -33.22 13.11 -67.86
CA GLN A 502 -34.03 14.29 -68.23
C GLN A 502 -33.37 15.64 -67.88
N GLY A 503 -32.22 15.65 -67.20
CA GLY A 503 -31.53 16.85 -66.73
C GLY A 503 -30.40 17.32 -67.65
N GLY A 504 -30.70 17.64 -68.92
CA GLY A 504 -29.80 18.43 -69.77
C GLY A 504 -30.02 19.92 -69.53
N GLY A 505 -29.23 20.55 -68.68
CA GLY A 505 -29.32 22.00 -68.48
C GLY A 505 -28.55 22.54 -67.28
N ASP A 506 -27.61 23.42 -67.59
CA ASP A 506 -26.81 24.31 -66.75
C ASP A 506 -27.49 24.75 -65.44
N GLY A 507 -26.83 24.48 -64.31
CA GLY A 507 -27.33 24.78 -62.97
C GLY A 507 -26.36 24.34 -61.88
N ASP A 508 -25.59 25.31 -61.38
CA ASP A 508 -24.69 25.33 -60.21
C ASP A 508 -24.80 24.12 -59.24
N PRO A 509 -23.67 23.45 -58.87
CA PRO A 509 -23.72 22.39 -57.88
C PRO A 509 -24.17 22.95 -56.52
N PRO A 510 -25.05 22.28 -55.76
CA PRO A 510 -25.37 22.70 -54.42
C PRO A 510 -24.09 22.69 -53.59
N ARG A 511 -23.71 23.89 -53.16
CA ARG A 511 -22.54 24.17 -52.34
C ARG A 511 -22.49 23.20 -51.16
N THR A 512 -21.34 22.56 -51.03
CA THR A 512 -20.85 21.84 -49.86
C THR A 512 -21.08 22.68 -48.61
N GLY A 513 -22.21 22.44 -47.95
CA GLY A 513 -22.53 22.98 -46.65
C GLY A 513 -21.55 22.40 -45.64
N THR A 514 -20.55 23.21 -45.28
CA THR A 514 -19.66 23.12 -44.12
C THR A 514 -19.76 21.82 -43.33
N LEU A 515 -18.72 20.99 -43.46
CA LEU A 515 -18.33 19.94 -42.52
C LEU A 515 -18.36 20.51 -41.09
N ARG A 516 -19.51 20.40 -40.43
CA ARG A 516 -19.55 20.38 -38.97
C ARG A 516 -18.94 19.05 -38.58
N LEU A 517 -17.63 19.08 -38.28
CA LEU A 517 -16.98 18.10 -37.42
C LEU A 517 -17.67 18.17 -36.05
N ARG A 518 -18.86 17.59 -35.96
CA ARG A 518 -19.26 16.91 -34.73
C ARG A 518 -18.26 15.77 -34.62
N ALA A 519 -17.47 15.77 -33.56
CA ALA A 519 -16.83 14.55 -33.10
C ALA A 519 -17.92 13.48 -33.15
N ALA A 520 -17.81 12.56 -34.11
CA ALA A 520 -18.71 11.45 -34.21
C ALA A 520 -18.43 10.63 -32.95
N ALA A 521 -19.17 10.90 -31.88
CA ALA A 521 -19.49 9.85 -30.94
C ALA A 521 -19.97 8.72 -31.83
N VAL A 522 -19.18 7.65 -31.88
CA VAL A 522 -19.54 6.42 -32.58
C VAL A 522 -20.95 6.13 -32.09
N ARG A 523 -21.95 6.32 -32.96
CA ARG A 523 -23.29 5.84 -32.68
C ARG A 523 -23.09 4.34 -32.59
N THR A 524 -23.11 3.80 -31.38
CA THR A 524 -23.43 2.39 -31.15
C THR A 524 -24.80 2.20 -31.75
N ASP A 525 -24.84 1.81 -33.03
CA ASP A 525 -26.08 1.58 -33.74
C ASP A 525 -26.78 0.40 -33.06
N PRO A 526 -27.95 0.58 -32.42
CA PRO A 526 -28.68 -0.52 -31.82
C PRO A 526 -29.21 -1.51 -32.87
N ALA A 527 -29.02 -1.21 -34.17
CA ALA A 527 -29.34 -2.07 -35.30
C ALA A 527 -28.21 -3.02 -35.72
N ALA A 528 -26.99 -2.92 -35.16
CA ALA A 528 -26.02 -4.01 -35.27
C ALA A 528 -26.52 -5.14 -34.37
N GLY A 529 -27.20 -6.13 -34.96
CA GLY A 529 -27.79 -7.27 -34.26
C GLY A 529 -26.79 -8.01 -33.35
N PRO A 530 -27.27 -8.94 -32.49
CA PRO A 530 -26.42 -9.68 -31.57
C PRO A 530 -25.24 -10.32 -32.31
N SER A 531 -24.11 -10.47 -31.61
CA SER A 531 -23.01 -11.29 -32.10
C SER A 531 -23.58 -12.62 -32.58
N PRO A 532 -23.37 -13.03 -33.85
CA PRO A 532 -23.93 -14.28 -34.33
C PRO A 532 -23.35 -15.51 -33.61
N LEU A 533 -22.24 -15.32 -32.87
CA LEU A 533 -21.60 -16.36 -32.08
C LEU A 533 -20.92 -15.74 -30.85
N PRO A 534 -21.34 -16.07 -29.61
CA PRO A 534 -20.60 -15.69 -28.40
C PRO A 534 -19.44 -16.66 -28.13
N ARG A 535 -18.42 -16.20 -27.41
CA ARG A 535 -17.45 -17.13 -26.81
C ARG A 535 -18.14 -17.96 -25.74
N LEU A 536 -17.72 -19.22 -25.63
CA LEU A 536 -18.23 -20.14 -24.62
C LEU A 536 -17.09 -20.51 -23.68
N VAL A 537 -17.28 -20.34 -22.37
CA VAL A 537 -16.34 -20.80 -21.35
C VAL A 537 -17.02 -21.84 -20.48
N VAL A 538 -16.45 -23.04 -20.42
CA VAL A 538 -16.93 -24.12 -19.55
C VAL A 538 -16.03 -24.17 -18.33
N LEU A 539 -16.61 -23.83 -17.16
CA LEU A 539 -15.95 -23.89 -15.86
C LEU A 539 -16.25 -25.25 -15.22
N VAL A 540 -15.20 -26.00 -14.90
CA VAL A 540 -15.30 -27.35 -14.34
C VAL A 540 -14.61 -27.39 -12.99
N ASP A 541 -15.39 -27.51 -11.90
CA ASP A 541 -14.83 -27.80 -10.58
C ASP A 541 -14.69 -29.32 -10.36
N ASP A 542 -13.70 -29.73 -9.57
CA ASP A 542 -13.37 -31.12 -9.29
C ASP A 542 -13.27 -32.00 -10.56
N LEU A 543 -12.47 -31.59 -11.55
CA LEU A 543 -12.24 -32.35 -12.78
C LEU A 543 -11.80 -33.80 -12.49
N ASP A 544 -11.00 -34.02 -11.45
CA ASP A 544 -10.57 -35.35 -11.03
C ASP A 544 -11.73 -36.28 -10.65
N ALA A 545 -12.86 -35.73 -10.18
CA ALA A 545 -14.05 -36.51 -9.85
C ALA A 545 -14.88 -36.91 -11.09
N LEU A 546 -14.66 -36.25 -12.23
CA LEU A 546 -15.24 -36.63 -13.53
C LEU A 546 -14.40 -37.72 -14.23
N VAL A 547 -13.08 -37.62 -14.10
CA VAL A 547 -12.13 -38.50 -14.80
C VAL A 547 -11.91 -39.82 -14.03
N ALA A 548 -12.05 -39.81 -12.70
CA ALA A 548 -11.86 -40.98 -11.84
C ALA A 548 -13.07 -41.22 -10.91
N PRO A 549 -13.62 -42.45 -10.86
CA PRO A 549 -13.16 -43.66 -11.53
C PRO A 549 -13.36 -43.61 -13.06
N GLY A 550 -12.48 -44.31 -13.78
CA GLY A 550 -12.39 -44.21 -15.24
C GLY A 550 -13.69 -44.51 -15.99
N LEU A 551 -13.72 -44.03 -17.23
CA LEU A 551 -14.72 -44.29 -18.26
C LEU A 551 -15.27 -45.73 -18.20
N GLY A 552 -16.57 -45.89 -17.90
CA GLY A 552 -17.25 -47.20 -17.94
C GLY A 552 -17.30 -47.97 -16.61
N SER A 553 -16.82 -47.42 -15.49
CA SER A 553 -17.06 -48.01 -14.17
C SER A 553 -18.55 -47.98 -13.80
N ALA A 554 -19.05 -49.07 -13.21
CA ALA A 554 -20.47 -49.27 -12.90
C ALA A 554 -21.10 -48.22 -11.96
N GLY A 555 -20.28 -47.34 -11.35
CA GLY A 555 -20.73 -46.31 -10.42
C GLY A 555 -21.16 -44.97 -11.05
N ARG A 556 -20.69 -44.59 -12.25
CA ARG A 556 -21.02 -43.28 -12.89
C ARG A 556 -20.93 -43.31 -14.44
N PRO A 557 -21.86 -43.99 -15.16
CA PRO A 557 -21.78 -44.18 -16.61
C PRO A 557 -21.91 -42.88 -17.45
N ALA A 558 -22.47 -41.80 -16.92
CA ALA A 558 -22.65 -40.54 -17.65
C ALA A 558 -21.42 -39.62 -17.70
N ALA A 559 -20.47 -39.78 -16.76
CA ALA A 559 -19.25 -38.97 -16.71
C ALA A 559 -18.39 -39.18 -17.97
N GLY A 560 -18.47 -40.36 -18.59
CA GLY A 560 -17.67 -40.70 -19.74
C GLY A 560 -17.93 -39.86 -21.00
N SER A 561 -19.21 -39.63 -21.33
CA SER A 561 -19.58 -38.80 -22.48
C SER A 561 -19.16 -37.34 -22.28
N VAL A 562 -19.25 -36.86 -21.04
CA VAL A 562 -18.84 -35.50 -20.64
C VAL A 562 -17.33 -35.35 -20.78
N VAL A 563 -16.54 -36.28 -20.24
CA VAL A 563 -15.07 -36.25 -20.37
C VAL A 563 -14.66 -36.24 -21.84
N ARG A 564 -15.27 -37.07 -22.70
CA ARG A 564 -14.96 -37.07 -24.14
C ARG A 564 -15.22 -35.73 -24.82
N VAL A 565 -16.35 -35.08 -24.52
CA VAL A 565 -16.63 -33.77 -25.13
C VAL A 565 -15.72 -32.69 -24.56
N LEU A 566 -15.35 -32.75 -23.27
CA LEU A 566 -14.36 -31.84 -22.69
C LEU A 566 -12.99 -32.03 -23.33
N GLU A 567 -12.57 -33.27 -23.62
CA GLU A 567 -11.34 -33.53 -24.38
C GLU A 567 -11.40 -32.98 -25.81
N ALA A 568 -12.57 -33.00 -26.46
CA ALA A 568 -12.76 -32.35 -27.76
C ALA A 568 -12.64 -30.83 -27.66
N VAL A 569 -13.18 -30.21 -26.59
CA VAL A 569 -12.98 -28.77 -26.33
C VAL A 569 -11.50 -28.47 -26.08
N ALA A 570 -10.79 -29.29 -25.29
CA ALA A 570 -9.37 -29.09 -25.01
C ALA A 570 -8.50 -29.11 -26.27
N ARG A 571 -8.91 -29.90 -27.28
CA ARG A 571 -8.17 -30.06 -28.54
C ARG A 571 -8.52 -29.00 -29.58
N ASP A 572 -9.81 -28.74 -29.78
CA ASP A 572 -10.32 -27.96 -30.92
C ASP A 572 -10.97 -26.63 -30.49
N GLY A 573 -11.14 -26.40 -29.20
CA GLY A 573 -11.93 -25.31 -28.64
C GLY A 573 -11.42 -23.92 -28.99
N GLU A 574 -10.10 -23.70 -28.98
CA GLU A 574 -9.49 -22.40 -29.34
C GLU A 574 -10.00 -21.88 -30.69
N ARG A 575 -9.95 -22.74 -31.71
CA ARG A 575 -10.38 -22.40 -33.08
C ARG A 575 -11.87 -22.11 -33.16
N LEU A 576 -12.66 -22.72 -32.28
CA LEU A 576 -14.13 -22.61 -32.22
C LEU A 576 -14.61 -21.51 -31.24
N GLY A 577 -13.70 -20.83 -30.54
CA GLY A 577 -14.05 -19.85 -29.50
C GLY A 577 -14.70 -20.48 -28.27
N VAL A 578 -14.30 -21.71 -27.94
CA VAL A 578 -14.73 -22.45 -26.75
C VAL A 578 -13.52 -22.71 -25.85
N HIS A 579 -13.62 -22.30 -24.59
CA HIS A 579 -12.52 -22.35 -23.64
C HIS A 579 -12.88 -23.20 -22.41
N LEU A 580 -11.89 -23.89 -21.84
CA LEU A 580 -12.00 -24.64 -20.60
C LEU A 580 -11.30 -23.91 -19.47
N VAL A 581 -11.96 -23.81 -18.33
CA VAL A 581 -11.34 -23.43 -17.07
C VAL A 581 -11.65 -24.55 -16.08
N ALA A 582 -10.66 -25.34 -15.72
CA ALA A 582 -10.88 -26.52 -14.87
C ALA A 582 -10.04 -26.47 -13.60
N ALA A 583 -10.57 -27.11 -12.58
CA ALA A 583 -9.99 -27.16 -11.26
C ALA A 583 -9.82 -28.61 -10.79
N THR A 584 -8.65 -28.96 -10.25
CA THR A 584 -8.37 -30.31 -9.74
C THR A 584 -7.58 -30.30 -8.43
N ALA A 585 -7.84 -31.28 -7.56
CA ALA A 585 -7.12 -31.47 -6.28
C ALA A 585 -6.22 -32.70 -6.33
N ARG A 586 -6.35 -33.48 -7.40
CA ARG A 586 -5.65 -34.73 -7.66
C ARG A 586 -5.03 -34.64 -9.04
N PRO A 587 -3.95 -33.86 -9.22
CA PRO A 587 -3.25 -33.77 -10.49
C PRO A 587 -2.77 -35.15 -10.98
N ASP A 588 -2.50 -36.07 -10.04
CA ASP A 588 -2.21 -37.48 -10.32
C ASP A 588 -3.33 -38.20 -11.12
N ARG A 589 -4.59 -37.79 -10.94
CA ARG A 589 -5.75 -38.41 -11.62
C ARG A 589 -6.11 -37.75 -12.94
N THR A 590 -5.61 -36.54 -13.20
CA THR A 590 -5.93 -35.76 -14.40
C THR A 590 -4.74 -35.62 -15.36
N ALA A 591 -3.57 -36.14 -14.99
CA ALA A 591 -2.34 -36.09 -15.78
C ALA A 591 -2.49 -36.55 -17.24
N ASP A 592 -3.32 -37.58 -17.48
CA ASP A 592 -3.55 -38.15 -18.81
C ASP A 592 -4.68 -37.47 -19.60
N THR A 593 -5.25 -36.39 -19.09
CA THR A 593 -6.29 -35.64 -19.81
C THR A 593 -5.69 -34.72 -20.87
N GLU A 594 -6.42 -34.51 -21.96
CA GLU A 594 -5.98 -33.60 -23.03
C GLU A 594 -5.80 -32.16 -22.53
N LEU A 595 -6.64 -31.75 -21.58
CA LEU A 595 -6.54 -30.44 -20.94
C LEU A 595 -5.18 -30.28 -20.23
N VAL A 596 -4.79 -31.24 -19.39
CA VAL A 596 -3.51 -31.14 -18.65
C VAL A 596 -2.30 -31.19 -19.60
N ARG A 597 -2.38 -31.89 -20.74
CA ARG A 597 -1.29 -31.92 -21.73
C ARG A 597 -1.14 -30.62 -22.52
N SER A 598 -2.25 -30.00 -22.89
CA SER A 598 -2.28 -28.82 -23.78
C SER A 598 -2.33 -27.48 -23.03
N CYS A 599 -2.69 -27.48 -21.75
CA CYS A 599 -2.91 -26.25 -20.98
C CYS A 599 -1.58 -25.58 -20.60
N ALA A 600 -1.35 -24.41 -21.21
CA ALA A 600 -0.19 -23.57 -21.01
C ALA A 600 -0.33 -22.59 -19.83
N LEU A 601 -1.56 -22.20 -19.49
CA LEU A 601 -1.85 -21.28 -18.39
C LEU A 601 -2.28 -22.06 -17.14
N ARG A 602 -1.49 -21.97 -16.06
CA ARG A 602 -1.73 -22.77 -14.85
C ARG A 602 -1.74 -21.93 -13.60
N VAL A 603 -2.61 -22.25 -12.67
CA VAL A 603 -2.60 -21.73 -11.31
C VAL A 603 -2.27 -22.87 -10.36
N GLU A 604 -1.24 -22.67 -9.53
CA GLU A 604 -0.92 -23.57 -8.42
C GLU A 604 -1.25 -22.85 -7.12
N LEU A 605 -2.24 -23.37 -6.39
CA LEU A 605 -2.66 -22.83 -5.09
C LEU A 605 -1.98 -23.57 -3.95
N ASP A 606 -1.58 -22.79 -2.95
CA ASP A 606 -0.92 -23.30 -1.77
C ASP A 606 -1.89 -24.10 -0.89
N ALA A 607 -1.34 -25.00 -0.08
CA ALA A 607 -2.10 -25.64 0.99
C ALA A 607 -2.66 -24.57 1.94
N PRO A 608 -3.83 -24.82 2.57
CA PRO A 608 -4.40 -23.86 3.50
C PRO A 608 -3.51 -23.70 4.75
N ASP A 609 -2.64 -22.71 4.74
CA ASP A 609 -1.90 -22.19 5.89
C ASP A 609 -2.21 -20.70 6.10
N ARG A 610 -1.55 -20.01 7.04
CA ARG A 610 -1.68 -18.55 7.13
C ARG A 610 -0.74 -17.92 6.11
N PRO A 611 -1.26 -17.14 5.15
CA PRO A 611 -2.44 -16.28 5.30
C PRO A 611 -3.66 -16.71 4.45
N GLY A 612 -4.36 -17.75 4.87
CA GLY A 612 -5.70 -18.12 4.41
C GLY A 612 -5.79 -18.64 2.96
N PRO A 613 -6.92 -19.24 2.58
CA PRO A 613 -7.08 -19.81 1.24
C PRO A 613 -7.09 -18.74 0.15
N GLY A 614 -6.60 -19.13 -1.03
CA GLY A 614 -6.53 -18.34 -2.26
C GLY A 614 -5.11 -17.90 -2.65
N ARG A 615 -4.08 -18.18 -1.84
CA ARG A 615 -2.70 -17.86 -2.19
C ARG A 615 -2.17 -18.83 -3.24
N GLY A 616 -1.42 -18.32 -4.21
CA GLY A 616 -0.79 -19.17 -5.22
C GLY A 616 0.03 -18.42 -6.26
N LEU A 617 0.41 -19.16 -7.29
CA LEU A 617 1.22 -18.71 -8.42
C LEU A 617 0.44 -18.90 -9.73
N LEU A 618 0.38 -17.85 -10.55
CA LEU A 618 -0.04 -17.94 -11.95
C LEU A 618 1.20 -18.20 -12.81
N ARG A 619 1.18 -19.26 -13.62
CA ARG A 619 2.25 -19.66 -14.55
C ARG A 619 1.76 -19.51 -15.99
N PHE A 620 2.57 -18.84 -16.81
CA PHE A 620 2.35 -18.64 -18.24
C PHE A 620 3.14 -19.65 -19.09
N ALA A 621 2.78 -19.76 -20.37
CA ALA A 621 3.42 -20.65 -21.33
C ALA A 621 4.94 -20.41 -21.47
N ASP A 622 5.37 -19.15 -21.32
CA ASP A 622 6.77 -18.72 -21.42
C ASP A 622 7.59 -18.95 -20.13
N GLY A 623 6.99 -19.59 -19.13
CA GLY A 623 7.61 -19.87 -17.83
C GLY A 623 7.57 -18.70 -16.85
N ARG A 624 7.01 -17.52 -17.23
CA ARG A 624 6.79 -16.43 -16.27
C ARG A 624 5.85 -16.91 -15.16
N THR A 625 6.19 -16.54 -13.92
CA THR A 625 5.36 -16.83 -12.75
C THR A 625 5.03 -15.54 -12.00
N VAL A 626 3.76 -15.38 -11.63
CA VAL A 626 3.26 -14.20 -10.94
C VAL A 626 2.56 -14.62 -9.64
N PRO A 627 3.09 -14.24 -8.47
CA PRO A 627 2.45 -14.56 -7.20
C PRO A 627 1.25 -13.65 -6.95
N PHE A 628 0.17 -14.22 -6.41
CA PHE A 628 -1.07 -13.49 -6.14
C PHE A 628 -1.82 -14.03 -4.92
N GLN A 629 -2.72 -13.19 -4.42
CA GLN A 629 -3.77 -13.57 -3.48
C GLN A 629 -5.11 -13.55 -4.23
N GLY A 630 -5.77 -14.71 -4.33
CA GLY A 630 -7.05 -14.86 -4.99
C GLY A 630 -8.12 -13.93 -4.42
N GLY A 631 -8.78 -13.19 -5.32
CA GLY A 631 -9.91 -12.33 -5.00
C GLY A 631 -11.09 -13.19 -4.56
N ARG A 632 -11.81 -12.76 -3.53
CA ARG A 632 -13.04 -13.41 -3.05
C ARG A 632 -14.27 -12.68 -3.56
N VAL A 633 -15.34 -13.43 -3.82
CA VAL A 633 -16.64 -12.94 -4.31
C VAL A 633 -17.83 -13.46 -3.51
N THR A 634 -17.64 -14.52 -2.71
CA THR A 634 -18.69 -15.04 -1.82
C THR A 634 -18.64 -14.43 -0.41
N GLY A 635 -17.70 -13.52 -0.17
CA GLY A 635 -17.70 -12.66 1.02
C GLY A 635 -19.03 -11.91 1.13
N ARG A 636 -19.68 -12.00 2.29
CA ARG A 636 -20.90 -11.24 2.56
C ARG A 636 -20.53 -9.82 2.95
N ILE A 637 -21.16 -8.85 2.31
CA ILE A 637 -21.05 -7.46 2.74
C ILE A 637 -21.89 -7.32 4.01
N PRO A 638 -21.32 -6.90 5.15
CA PRO A 638 -22.13 -6.55 6.32
C PRO A 638 -23.12 -5.47 5.91
N ARG A 639 -24.42 -5.57 6.25
CA ARG A 639 -25.45 -4.57 5.84
C ARG A 639 -25.18 -3.14 6.34
N THR A 640 -24.07 -2.91 7.03
CA THR A 640 -23.62 -1.64 7.62
C THR A 640 -22.32 -1.10 7.04
N ALA A 641 -21.94 -1.49 5.83
CA ALA A 641 -20.77 -0.90 5.17
C ALA A 641 -21.13 0.29 4.26
N THR A 642 -22.00 1.21 4.69
CA THR A 642 -21.76 2.60 4.27
C THR A 642 -20.73 3.15 5.23
N GLN A 643 -19.44 3.03 4.89
CA GLN A 643 -18.40 3.84 5.51
C GLN A 643 -18.71 5.30 5.17
N ARG A 644 -19.60 5.92 5.94
CA ARG A 644 -19.75 7.37 5.92
C ARG A 644 -18.47 7.94 6.50
N PRO A 645 -17.80 8.88 5.82
CA PRO A 645 -16.63 9.53 6.39
C PRO A 645 -17.03 10.13 7.74
N THR A 646 -16.33 9.73 8.80
CA THR A 646 -16.52 10.30 10.13
C THR A 646 -15.61 11.50 10.26
N VAL A 647 -16.21 12.67 10.45
CA VAL A 647 -15.46 13.86 10.84
C VAL A 647 -15.35 13.83 12.36
N VAL A 648 -14.11 13.78 12.85
CA VAL A 648 -13.82 13.88 14.28
C VAL A 648 -12.93 15.10 14.46
N PRO A 649 -13.28 16.04 15.36
CA PRO A 649 -12.36 17.12 15.72
C PRO A 649 -11.11 16.50 16.36
N VAL A 650 -9.93 16.86 15.86
CA VAL A 650 -8.66 16.38 16.40
C VAL A 650 -7.84 17.58 16.81
N GLU A 651 -7.62 17.71 18.12
CA GLU A 651 -6.68 18.66 18.70
C GLU A 651 -5.24 18.15 18.57
N TRP A 652 -4.25 19.05 18.58
CA TRP A 652 -2.84 18.70 18.38
C TRP A 652 -2.31 17.73 19.44
N GLU A 653 -2.74 17.90 20.69
CA GLU A 653 -2.42 17.02 21.82
C GLU A 653 -3.00 15.60 21.66
N ARG A 654 -4.02 15.42 20.82
CA ARG A 654 -4.63 14.12 20.51
C ARG A 654 -4.04 13.44 19.28
N MET A 655 -3.04 14.04 18.63
CA MET A 655 -2.40 13.43 17.47
C MET A 655 -1.63 12.15 17.83
N GLY A 656 -1.27 11.95 19.09
CA GLY A 656 -0.72 10.70 19.60
C GLY A 656 -1.71 9.54 19.67
N ASP A 657 -3.01 9.83 19.63
CA ASP A 657 -4.06 8.81 19.74
C ASP A 657 -4.23 8.04 18.43
N PRO A 658 -4.63 6.76 18.50
CA PRO A 658 -5.03 6.00 17.32
C PRO A 658 -6.19 6.70 16.58
N PRO A 659 -6.27 6.58 15.24
CA PRO A 659 -7.41 7.08 14.49
C PRO A 659 -8.70 6.47 15.03
N ALA A 660 -9.75 7.28 15.17
CA ALA A 660 -11.03 6.81 15.69
C ALA A 660 -11.59 5.72 14.77
N ARG A 661 -11.61 4.47 15.23
CA ARG A 661 -12.20 3.34 14.50
C ARG A 661 -13.63 3.17 14.97
N ARG A 662 -14.61 3.46 14.12
CA ARG A 662 -16.00 3.11 14.44
C ARG A 662 -16.12 1.57 14.35
N PRO A 663 -16.51 0.87 15.42
CA PRO A 663 -16.81 -0.55 15.31
C PRO A 663 -17.95 -0.71 14.30
N VAL A 664 -17.68 -1.47 13.23
CA VAL A 664 -18.69 -1.78 12.23
C VAL A 664 -19.69 -2.71 12.92
N ARG A 665 -20.86 -2.18 13.24
CA ARG A 665 -21.93 -2.96 13.86
C ARG A 665 -22.49 -3.90 12.80
N GLU A 666 -22.18 -5.20 12.84
CA GLU A 666 -22.68 -6.17 11.87
C GLU A 666 -24.20 -6.34 12.00
N LEU A 667 -25.00 -5.59 11.23
CA LEU A 667 -26.44 -5.88 11.11
C LEU A 667 -26.65 -7.02 10.10
N GLY A 668 -26.43 -8.25 10.54
CA GLY A 668 -26.80 -9.46 9.80
C GLY A 668 -26.18 -9.62 8.40
N ASN A 669 -26.53 -10.73 7.77
CA ASN A 669 -25.95 -11.16 6.50
C ASN A 669 -26.51 -10.31 5.35
N GLY A 670 -25.70 -9.37 4.83
CA GLY A 670 -25.98 -8.70 3.56
C GLY A 670 -25.70 -9.62 2.37
N PRO A 671 -26.00 -9.13 1.14
CA PRO A 671 -25.71 -9.89 -0.09
C PRO A 671 -24.21 -10.15 -0.23
N THR A 672 -23.86 -11.20 -0.95
CA THR A 672 -22.47 -11.45 -1.38
C THR A 672 -22.10 -10.48 -2.50
N ASP A 673 -20.80 -10.28 -2.70
CA ASP A 673 -20.30 -9.51 -3.85
C ASP A 673 -20.79 -10.10 -5.18
N LEU A 674 -20.83 -11.44 -5.27
CA LEU A 674 -21.34 -12.15 -6.43
C LEU A 674 -22.82 -11.86 -6.70
N ALA A 675 -23.67 -11.84 -5.67
CA ALA A 675 -25.09 -11.51 -5.82
C ALA A 675 -25.30 -10.04 -6.23
N LEU A 676 -24.51 -9.12 -5.68
CA LEU A 676 -24.55 -7.71 -6.12
C LEU A 676 -24.10 -7.55 -7.57
N LEU A 677 -23.02 -8.25 -7.96
CA LEU A 677 -22.52 -8.22 -9.32
C LEU A 677 -23.56 -8.79 -10.30
N ALA A 678 -24.13 -9.96 -10.01
CA ALA A 678 -25.19 -10.57 -10.81
C ALA A 678 -26.37 -9.61 -11.03
N SER A 679 -26.86 -8.98 -9.95
CA SER A 679 -27.95 -8.00 -10.02
C SER A 679 -27.57 -6.74 -10.83
N ALA A 680 -26.32 -6.28 -10.75
CA ALA A 680 -25.85 -5.14 -11.52
C ALA A 680 -25.65 -5.48 -13.01
N LEU A 681 -25.15 -6.68 -13.32
CA LEU A 681 -24.99 -7.20 -14.68
C LEU A 681 -26.33 -7.38 -15.37
N ASP A 682 -27.32 -7.95 -14.68
CA ASP A 682 -28.67 -8.12 -15.20
C ASP A 682 -29.32 -6.78 -15.55
N ARG A 683 -29.23 -5.78 -14.66
CA ARG A 683 -29.70 -4.42 -15.00
C ARG A 683 -28.93 -3.79 -16.14
N ALA A 684 -27.61 -3.96 -16.19
CA ALA A 684 -26.78 -3.41 -17.24
C ALA A 684 -27.09 -4.03 -18.61
N SER A 685 -27.30 -5.35 -18.68
CA SER A 685 -27.60 -6.07 -19.91
C SER A 685 -28.92 -5.60 -20.53
N HIS A 686 -29.96 -5.40 -19.73
CA HIS A 686 -31.23 -4.84 -20.18
C HIS A 686 -31.07 -3.43 -20.74
N LEU A 687 -30.25 -2.58 -20.10
CA LEU A 687 -30.02 -1.19 -20.54
C LEU A 687 -29.28 -1.10 -21.89
N VAL A 688 -28.42 -2.07 -22.22
CA VAL A 688 -27.71 -2.13 -23.52
C VAL A 688 -28.31 -3.14 -24.50
N SER A 689 -29.49 -3.69 -24.18
CA SER A 689 -30.18 -4.73 -24.94
C SER A 689 -29.29 -5.93 -25.28
N ALA A 690 -28.38 -6.30 -24.36
CA ALA A 690 -27.54 -7.49 -24.47
C ALA A 690 -28.34 -8.72 -24.03
N VAL A 691 -29.10 -9.31 -24.94
CA VAL A 691 -29.86 -10.53 -24.66
C VAL A 691 -28.87 -11.70 -24.46
N PRO A 692 -28.89 -12.39 -23.29
CA PRO A 692 -28.05 -13.55 -23.08
C PRO A 692 -28.29 -14.61 -24.15
N VAL A 693 -27.20 -15.13 -24.71
CA VAL A 693 -27.29 -16.28 -25.62
C VAL A 693 -27.43 -17.53 -24.76
N LEU A 694 -28.66 -18.01 -24.62
CA LEU A 694 -28.92 -19.28 -23.95
C LEU A 694 -28.35 -20.41 -24.82
N PHE A 695 -27.44 -21.18 -24.23
CA PHE A 695 -26.97 -22.43 -24.82
C PHE A 695 -28.20 -23.32 -25.09
N PRO A 696 -28.40 -23.81 -26.32
CA PRO A 696 -29.64 -24.48 -26.68
C PRO A 696 -29.85 -25.72 -25.80
N ALA A 697 -31.11 -25.94 -25.41
CA ALA A 697 -31.50 -27.23 -24.84
C ALA A 697 -31.16 -28.32 -25.86
N ALA A 698 -30.66 -29.48 -25.38
CA ALA A 698 -30.55 -30.65 -26.22
C ALA A 698 -31.93 -30.91 -26.90
N PRO A 699 -31.95 -31.31 -28.19
CA PRO A 699 -33.18 -31.49 -28.94
C PRO A 699 -34.14 -32.52 -28.33
#